data_AF-A0A5T1DV45-F1
#
_entry.id   AF-A0A5T1DV45-F1
#
_cell.length_a   1.000
_cell.length_b   1.000
_cell.length_c   1.000
_cell.angle_alpha   90.00
_cell.angle_beta   90.00
_cell.angle_gamma   90.00
#
_symmetry.space_group_name_H-M   'P 1'
#
loop_
_entity.id
_entity.type
_entity.pdbx_description
1 polymer ?
#
loop_
_entity_poly.entity_id
_entity_poly.type
_entity_poly.pdbx_seq_one_letter_code
_entity_poly.pdbx_strand_id
1 'polypeptide(L)'
;MAFGSLSSLGFGSGVLTQDTIDKLKEAEQKARIDPYTKKIEENTTKQKDLTEIKTKLLSFQTAVSSLADATVFAKRKVVGSISDNPPASLTVNSGVALQSMNINVTQLAQKDVYQSKGLANDGGFVNAQLNGTADLTFFSNGKEYTVTVDKNTTYRDLADKINEASGGEIVAKIVNTGEKGTPYRLTLTSKETGEDSAISFYAGKKDSNGKYTSDSEAETIFKNLGWELDTTSSIDPAKDKKGYGIKDASLHIQTAQNAEFTLDGIKMFRSSNTVTDLGVGMTLTLNKTGEINFDVQQDFEGVTKAMQDLVDAYNDLVTNLNAATDYNSETGTKGTLQGISEVNSIRSSILADLFDSQVVDGTTEDANGNKVNTKVMLSMQDFGLSLNDAGTLSFDSSKFEQKVKEDPDSTESFFSNITKYEDINHTGEVIKTGSLGKYLNSNGGNTNGLEFKPGDFTIVFNNQTYDLSKNSDGTNFKLTGKTEEELLQNLANHINSKGIEGLKVKVESYNQNNVTGFRLNFSGDGSSDFSIKGDANILKELGLSDVNITSKPIEGKGIFSKLKATLQEMTGKDGSITKYDESLTNDIKSLNTSKDSTQAMIDTRYDTMANQWLQYESILNKLNQQLNTVTNMINAANNSNN
;
A
#
# COMPACT_ATOMS: atom_id res chain seq x y z
N MET A 1 -82.67 3.63 -34.41
CA MET A 1 -83.24 3.54 -33.05
C MET A 1 -84.65 2.93 -32.99
N ALA A 2 -85.28 2.51 -34.10
CA ALA A 2 -86.70 2.10 -34.10
C ALA A 2 -87.04 0.74 -33.44
N PHE A 3 -86.06 -0.08 -33.01
CA PHE A 3 -86.30 -1.41 -32.41
C PHE A 3 -85.30 -1.80 -31.31
N GLY A 4 -84.63 -0.84 -30.69
CA GLY A 4 -83.70 -1.12 -29.57
C GLY A 4 -84.34 -0.79 -28.23
N SER A 5 -85.01 -1.74 -27.59
CA SER A 5 -85.48 -1.63 -26.21
C SER A 5 -84.98 -2.81 -25.39
N LEU A 6 -84.39 -2.55 -24.22
CA LEU A 6 -84.12 -3.58 -23.20
C LEU A 6 -85.47 -4.00 -22.58
N SER A 7 -85.77 -5.29 -22.58
CA SER A 7 -87.06 -5.83 -22.14
C SER A 7 -87.22 -5.90 -20.61
N SER A 8 -86.13 -6.00 -19.85
CA SER A 8 -86.11 -5.79 -18.39
C SER A 8 -84.68 -5.63 -17.85
N LEU A 9 -84.57 -5.06 -16.65
CA LEU A 9 -83.37 -5.10 -15.81
C LEU A 9 -83.62 -6.11 -14.69
N GLY A 10 -82.92 -7.25 -14.72
CA GLY A 10 -83.02 -8.30 -13.71
C GLY A 10 -81.72 -8.49 -12.93
N PHE A 11 -81.84 -8.86 -11.65
CA PHE A 11 -80.73 -9.31 -10.81
C PHE A 11 -80.93 -10.79 -10.46
N GLY A 12 -79.85 -11.58 -10.44
CA GLY A 12 -79.91 -12.99 -10.01
C GLY A 12 -80.50 -13.97 -11.02
N SER A 13 -80.43 -13.70 -12.33
CA SER A 13 -80.87 -14.64 -13.36
C SER A 13 -79.89 -15.82 -13.49
N GLY A 14 -80.16 -16.91 -12.78
CA GLY A 14 -79.36 -18.15 -12.80
C GLY A 14 -79.58 -19.00 -11.54
N VAL A 15 -78.87 -20.14 -11.44
CA VAL A 15 -78.83 -20.98 -10.23
C VAL A 15 -77.41 -20.91 -9.66
N LEU A 16 -77.29 -20.86 -8.34
CA LEU A 16 -76.00 -20.91 -7.65
C LEU A 16 -75.33 -22.27 -7.89
N THR A 17 -74.07 -22.25 -8.30
CA THR A 17 -73.21 -23.45 -8.45
C THR A 17 -71.86 -23.22 -7.76
N GLN A 18 -71.13 -24.29 -7.46
CA GLN A 18 -69.76 -24.16 -6.95
C GLN A 18 -68.87 -23.33 -7.88
N ASP A 19 -69.01 -23.51 -9.21
CA ASP A 19 -68.30 -22.71 -10.21
C ASP A 19 -68.60 -21.20 -10.11
N THR A 20 -69.85 -20.81 -9.81
CA THR A 20 -70.17 -19.40 -9.56
C THR A 20 -69.54 -18.86 -8.27
N ILE A 21 -69.42 -19.69 -7.23
CA ILE A 21 -68.76 -19.32 -5.97
C ILE A 21 -67.26 -19.12 -6.20
N ASP A 22 -66.62 -20.03 -6.96
CA ASP A 22 -65.21 -19.96 -7.30
C ASP A 22 -64.90 -18.72 -8.18
N LYS A 23 -65.74 -18.43 -9.18
CA LYS A 23 -65.62 -17.19 -9.98
C LYS A 23 -65.76 -15.92 -9.14
N LEU A 24 -66.65 -15.92 -8.15
CA LEU A 24 -66.77 -14.81 -7.21
C LEU A 24 -65.51 -14.70 -6.33
N LYS A 25 -64.93 -15.82 -5.91
CA LYS A 25 -63.68 -15.87 -5.13
C LYS A 25 -62.52 -15.27 -5.93
N GLU A 26 -62.34 -15.70 -7.17
CA GLU A 26 -61.31 -15.16 -8.06
C GLU A 26 -61.48 -13.66 -8.29
N ALA A 27 -62.72 -13.19 -8.51
CA ALA A 27 -63.01 -11.77 -8.67
C ALA A 27 -62.71 -10.95 -7.41
N GLU A 28 -63.08 -11.46 -6.22
CA GLU A 28 -62.76 -10.83 -4.93
C GLU A 28 -61.25 -10.81 -4.70
N GLN A 29 -60.57 -11.94 -4.94
CA GLN A 29 -59.13 -12.07 -4.79
C GLN A 29 -58.40 -11.08 -5.70
N LYS A 30 -58.78 -11.00 -6.98
CA LYS A 30 -58.20 -10.05 -7.93
C LYS A 30 -58.43 -8.60 -7.49
N ALA A 31 -59.65 -8.23 -7.07
CA ALA A 31 -59.94 -6.87 -6.66
C ALA A 31 -59.19 -6.43 -5.38
N ARG A 32 -58.93 -7.36 -4.45
CA ARG A 32 -58.35 -7.04 -3.13
C ARG A 32 -56.85 -7.30 -3.03
N ILE A 33 -56.33 -8.29 -3.75
CA ILE A 33 -54.94 -8.74 -3.63
C ILE A 33 -54.03 -8.18 -4.73
N ASP A 34 -54.54 -7.98 -5.93
CA ASP A 34 -53.77 -7.44 -7.06
C ASP A 34 -53.06 -6.12 -6.74
N PRO A 35 -53.65 -5.15 -5.99
CA PRO A 35 -52.94 -3.95 -5.59
C PRO A 35 -51.70 -4.21 -4.71
N TYR A 36 -51.76 -5.19 -3.81
CA TYR A 36 -50.61 -5.58 -2.99
C TYR A 36 -49.53 -6.24 -3.84
N THR A 37 -49.92 -7.17 -4.72
CA THR A 37 -48.98 -7.83 -5.64
C THR A 37 -48.25 -6.81 -6.51
N LYS A 38 -48.98 -5.85 -7.11
CA LYS A 38 -48.38 -4.78 -7.92
C LYS A 38 -47.40 -3.91 -7.13
N LYS A 39 -47.74 -3.51 -5.90
CA LYS A 39 -46.82 -2.74 -5.04
C LYS A 39 -45.58 -3.56 -4.63
N ILE A 40 -45.75 -4.85 -4.36
CA ILE A 40 -44.62 -5.75 -4.07
C ILE A 40 -43.70 -5.85 -5.29
N GLU A 41 -44.25 -6.07 -6.48
CA GLU A 41 -43.48 -6.14 -7.74
C GLU A 41 -42.76 -4.81 -8.02
N GLU A 42 -43.45 -3.67 -7.84
CA GLU A 42 -42.85 -2.34 -7.99
C GLU A 42 -41.68 -2.14 -7.02
N ASN A 43 -41.89 -2.39 -5.72
CA ASN A 43 -40.84 -2.22 -4.70
C ASN A 43 -39.68 -3.20 -4.91
N THR A 44 -39.95 -4.42 -5.37
CA THR A 44 -38.91 -5.41 -5.69
C THR A 44 -38.09 -4.96 -6.90
N THR A 45 -38.72 -4.35 -7.90
CA THR A 45 -38.01 -3.79 -9.06
C THR A 45 -37.16 -2.59 -8.66
N LYS A 46 -37.70 -1.67 -7.85
CA LYS A 46 -36.93 -0.55 -7.27
C LYS A 46 -35.72 -1.04 -6.48
N GLN A 47 -35.88 -2.10 -5.69
CA GLN A 47 -34.79 -2.67 -4.90
C GLN A 47 -33.68 -3.26 -5.78
N LYS A 48 -34.04 -3.94 -6.88
CA LYS A 48 -33.07 -4.45 -7.85
C LYS A 48 -32.26 -3.32 -8.49
N ASP A 49 -32.94 -2.29 -9.00
CA ASP A 49 -32.29 -1.15 -9.65
C ASP A 49 -31.40 -0.37 -8.67
N LEU A 50 -31.85 -0.23 -7.42
CA LEU A 50 -31.03 0.40 -6.37
C LEU A 50 -29.81 -0.44 -5.98
N THR A 51 -29.94 -1.77 -5.97
CA THR A 51 -28.81 -2.67 -5.71
C THR A 51 -27.77 -2.56 -6.83
N GLU A 52 -28.21 -2.45 -8.07
CA GLU A 52 -27.33 -2.23 -9.23
C GLU A 52 -26.60 -0.88 -9.08
N ILE A 53 -27.33 0.21 -8.85
CA ILE A 53 -26.73 1.55 -8.64
C ILE A 53 -25.76 1.54 -7.47
N LYS A 54 -26.12 0.92 -6.35
CA LYS A 54 -25.25 0.80 -5.17
C LYS A 54 -23.95 0.07 -5.53
N THR A 55 -24.04 -1.00 -6.32
CA THR A 55 -22.87 -1.74 -6.80
C THR A 55 -21.98 -0.86 -7.67
N LYS A 56 -22.56 -0.09 -8.61
CA LYS A 56 -21.82 0.87 -9.44
C LYS A 56 -21.20 1.99 -8.62
N LEU A 57 -21.92 2.49 -7.62
CA LEU A 57 -21.44 3.54 -6.72
C LEU A 57 -20.28 3.04 -5.85
N LEU A 58 -20.30 1.79 -5.39
CA LEU A 58 -19.19 1.15 -4.68
C LEU A 58 -17.97 0.93 -5.58
N SER A 59 -18.18 0.55 -6.85
CA SER A 59 -17.09 0.46 -7.84
C SER A 59 -16.44 1.82 -8.08
N PHE A 60 -17.24 2.87 -8.26
CA PHE A 60 -16.75 4.24 -8.37
C PHE A 60 -16.03 4.70 -7.08
N GLN A 61 -16.58 4.40 -5.90
CA GLN A 61 -15.93 4.67 -4.62
C GLN A 61 -14.56 4.01 -4.48
N THR A 62 -14.41 2.80 -5.03
CA THR A 62 -13.13 2.08 -5.04
C THR A 62 -12.12 2.78 -5.92
N ALA A 63 -12.50 3.22 -7.12
CA ALA A 63 -11.64 3.99 -8.02
C ALA A 63 -11.26 5.37 -7.44
N VAL A 64 -12.18 6.05 -6.76
CA VAL A 64 -11.87 7.29 -6.03
C VAL A 64 -10.91 7.03 -4.87
N SER A 65 -11.09 5.93 -4.14
CA SER A 65 -10.27 5.60 -2.98
C SER A 65 -8.82 5.29 -3.33
N SER A 66 -8.56 4.70 -4.49
CA SER A 66 -7.18 4.45 -4.95
C SER A 66 -6.45 5.75 -5.33
N LEU A 67 -7.16 6.74 -5.86
CA LEU A 67 -6.62 8.06 -6.19
C LEU A 67 -6.52 9.01 -4.99
N ALA A 68 -7.33 8.79 -3.96
CA ALA A 68 -7.24 9.56 -2.72
C ALA A 68 -5.98 9.24 -1.88
N ASP A 69 -5.25 8.17 -2.22
CA ASP A 69 -4.01 7.77 -1.56
C ASP A 69 -2.81 8.50 -2.16
N ALA A 70 -2.14 9.34 -1.34
CA ALA A 70 -0.97 10.12 -1.75
C ALA A 70 0.16 9.25 -2.34
N THR A 71 0.26 7.99 -1.91
CA THR A 71 1.33 7.08 -2.36
C THR A 71 1.28 6.79 -3.86
N VAL A 72 0.12 6.96 -4.52
CA VAL A 72 0.01 6.78 -5.97
C VAL A 72 0.82 7.83 -6.74
N PHE A 73 0.92 9.05 -6.20
CA PHE A 73 1.69 10.16 -6.77
C PHE A 73 3.18 10.10 -6.40
N ALA A 74 3.50 9.43 -5.28
CA ALA A 74 4.87 9.21 -4.83
C ALA A 74 5.58 8.05 -5.55
N LYS A 75 4.94 7.34 -6.48
CA LYS A 75 5.56 6.24 -7.21
C LYS A 75 6.76 6.70 -8.05
N ARG A 76 7.71 5.78 -8.21
CA ARG A 76 8.94 5.97 -8.96
C ARG A 76 9.07 4.86 -10.00
N LYS A 77 9.60 5.22 -11.15
CA LYS A 77 10.00 4.28 -12.19
C LYS A 77 11.49 4.45 -12.46
N VAL A 78 12.14 3.34 -12.77
CA VAL A 78 13.53 3.33 -13.18
C VAL A 78 13.58 3.21 -14.69
N VAL A 79 14.18 4.18 -15.34
CA VAL A 79 14.49 4.17 -16.78
C VAL A 79 16.00 4.30 -16.98
N GLY A 80 16.47 4.28 -18.23
CA GLY A 80 17.89 4.47 -18.53
C GLY A 80 18.34 3.69 -19.77
N SER A 81 19.65 3.58 -19.97
CA SER A 81 20.26 2.81 -21.06
C SER A 81 20.24 1.31 -20.77
N ILE A 82 19.06 0.79 -20.45
CA ILE A 82 18.82 -0.60 -20.04
C ILE A 82 18.68 -1.44 -21.31
N SER A 83 19.68 -2.29 -21.59
CA SER A 83 19.60 -3.25 -22.71
C SER A 83 18.75 -4.48 -22.34
N ASP A 84 18.37 -5.31 -23.32
CA ASP A 84 17.55 -6.53 -23.12
C ASP A 84 18.08 -7.47 -22.01
N ASN A 85 19.38 -7.45 -21.76
CA ASN A 85 20.02 -8.18 -20.66
C ASN A 85 20.87 -7.20 -19.85
N PRO A 86 20.30 -6.48 -18.87
CA PRO A 86 21.03 -5.41 -18.20
C PRO A 86 22.05 -5.97 -17.19
N PRO A 87 23.26 -5.37 -17.08
CA PRO A 87 24.29 -5.78 -16.12
C PRO A 87 23.81 -5.82 -14.66
N ALA A 88 22.91 -4.92 -14.31
CA ALA A 88 22.23 -4.89 -13.03
C ALA A 88 20.76 -4.47 -13.23
N SER A 89 19.91 -4.72 -12.25
CA SER A 89 18.56 -4.17 -12.16
C SER A 89 18.42 -3.37 -10.87
N LEU A 90 17.69 -2.27 -10.92
CA LEU A 90 17.42 -1.41 -9.78
C LEU A 90 15.93 -1.36 -9.52
N THR A 91 15.54 -1.59 -8.28
CA THR A 91 14.18 -1.33 -7.79
C THR A 91 14.22 -0.18 -6.79
N VAL A 92 13.20 0.68 -6.85
CA VAL A 92 13.11 1.90 -6.05
C VAL A 92 11.72 1.99 -5.46
N ASN A 93 11.64 2.25 -4.15
CA ASN A 93 10.39 2.46 -3.45
C ASN A 93 9.77 3.81 -3.80
N SER A 94 8.48 3.96 -3.50
CA SER A 94 7.81 5.26 -3.60
C SER A 94 8.44 6.28 -2.64
N GLY A 95 8.47 7.55 -3.04
CA GLY A 95 8.99 8.65 -2.23
C GLY A 95 10.50 8.90 -2.34
N VAL A 96 11.28 8.00 -2.93
CA VAL A 96 12.72 8.23 -3.16
C VAL A 96 12.93 9.46 -4.05
N ALA A 97 13.92 10.30 -3.77
CA ALA A 97 14.20 11.49 -4.58
C ALA A 97 14.55 11.13 -6.04
N LEU A 98 14.26 12.04 -6.96
CA LEU A 98 14.64 11.88 -8.37
C LEU A 98 16.15 12.00 -8.51
N GLN A 99 16.78 11.05 -9.18
CA GLN A 99 18.24 10.99 -9.32
C GLN A 99 18.65 10.08 -10.47
N SER A 100 19.83 10.35 -11.05
CA SER A 100 20.49 9.44 -11.99
C SER A 100 21.75 8.86 -11.34
N MET A 101 22.10 7.63 -11.71
CA MET A 101 23.20 6.87 -11.16
C MET A 101 23.95 6.14 -12.26
N ASN A 102 25.27 6.33 -12.34
CA ASN A 102 26.13 5.56 -13.23
C ASN A 102 26.74 4.40 -12.46
N ILE A 103 26.40 3.17 -12.86
CA ILE A 103 26.87 1.96 -12.23
C ILE A 103 27.71 1.16 -13.22
N ASN A 104 28.92 0.77 -12.82
CA ASN A 104 29.73 -0.17 -13.60
C ASN A 104 30.14 -1.36 -12.74
N VAL A 105 29.64 -2.54 -13.11
CA VAL A 105 29.87 -3.81 -12.41
C VAL A 105 31.12 -4.47 -12.99
N THR A 106 32.13 -4.67 -12.16
CA THR A 106 33.41 -5.26 -12.58
C THR A 106 33.56 -6.72 -12.17
N GLN A 107 32.89 -7.14 -11.09
CA GLN A 107 32.90 -8.51 -10.60
C GLN A 107 31.59 -8.86 -9.88
N LEU A 108 31.13 -10.10 -10.02
CA LEU A 108 29.98 -10.61 -9.27
C LEU A 108 30.45 -11.27 -7.97
N ALA A 109 29.59 -11.22 -6.94
CA ALA A 109 29.79 -12.04 -5.76
C ALA A 109 29.63 -13.52 -6.13
N GLN A 110 30.55 -14.36 -5.65
CA GLN A 110 30.58 -15.80 -5.92
C GLN A 110 30.61 -16.58 -4.62
N LYS A 111 30.17 -17.84 -4.68
CA LYS A 111 30.22 -18.81 -3.58
C LYS A 111 31.54 -19.56 -3.62
N ASP A 112 31.92 -20.13 -2.49
CA ASP A 112 33.07 -21.03 -2.41
C ASP A 112 32.65 -22.44 -2.78
N VAL A 113 33.41 -23.11 -3.64
CA VAL A 113 33.15 -24.49 -4.05
C VAL A 113 34.42 -25.33 -3.96
N TYR A 114 34.33 -26.42 -3.21
CA TYR A 114 35.34 -27.47 -3.14
C TYR A 114 34.76 -28.80 -3.62
N GLN A 115 35.55 -29.54 -4.38
CA GLN A 115 35.22 -30.89 -4.80
C GLN A 115 36.30 -31.86 -4.34
N SER A 116 35.90 -33.01 -3.84
CA SER A 116 36.83 -34.08 -3.50
C SER A 116 37.45 -34.69 -4.77
N LYS A 117 38.51 -35.49 -4.57
CA LYS A 117 38.92 -36.47 -5.57
C LYS A 117 37.80 -37.47 -5.86
N GLY A 118 37.90 -38.14 -7.01
CA GLY A 118 36.94 -39.16 -7.42
C GLY A 118 36.88 -40.33 -6.44
N LEU A 119 35.66 -40.74 -6.11
CA LEU A 119 35.30 -41.83 -5.22
C LEU A 119 34.68 -42.96 -6.03
N ALA A 120 35.06 -44.21 -5.73
CA ALA A 120 34.58 -45.39 -6.45
C ALA A 120 33.09 -45.69 -6.20
N ASN A 121 32.60 -45.39 -5.01
CA ASN A 121 31.21 -45.54 -4.60
C ASN A 121 30.81 -44.41 -3.65
N ASP A 122 29.51 -44.16 -3.51
CA ASP A 122 28.96 -43.09 -2.66
C ASP A 122 28.59 -43.58 -1.25
N GLY A 123 28.39 -44.88 -1.05
CA GLY A 123 28.14 -45.51 0.25
C GLY A 123 29.39 -46.07 0.95
N GLY A 124 30.60 -45.83 0.43
CA GLY A 124 31.83 -46.30 1.03
C GLY A 124 32.16 -45.60 2.34
N PHE A 125 32.87 -46.30 3.22
CA PHE A 125 33.39 -45.73 4.46
C PHE A 125 34.47 -44.69 4.16
N VAL A 126 34.40 -43.55 4.84
CA VAL A 126 35.37 -42.44 4.70
C VAL A 126 36.77 -42.87 5.15
N ASN A 127 36.85 -43.65 6.23
CA ASN A 127 38.07 -44.32 6.68
C ASN A 127 37.73 -45.59 7.48
N ALA A 128 37.75 -46.74 6.80
CA ALA A 128 37.45 -48.04 7.42
C ALA A 128 38.48 -48.49 8.47
N GLN A 129 39.65 -47.85 8.52
CA GLN A 129 40.74 -48.16 9.46
C GLN A 129 40.78 -47.20 10.66
N LEU A 130 39.83 -46.26 10.75
CA LEU A 130 39.79 -45.26 11.81
C LEU A 130 39.65 -45.93 13.19
N ASN A 131 40.56 -45.60 14.10
CA ASN A 131 40.49 -46.04 15.50
C ASN A 131 39.90 -44.92 16.37
N GLY A 132 38.72 -45.17 16.95
CA GLY A 132 38.01 -44.17 17.76
C GLY A 132 37.20 -43.19 16.89
N THR A 133 37.34 -41.89 17.15
CA THR A 133 36.62 -40.82 16.46
C THR A 133 37.59 -39.74 16.02
N ALA A 134 37.32 -39.10 14.90
CA ALA A 134 38.04 -37.93 14.40
C ALA A 134 37.10 -36.75 14.21
N ASP A 135 37.58 -35.53 14.44
CA ASP A 135 36.77 -34.32 14.31
C ASP A 135 37.25 -33.45 13.15
N LEU A 136 36.35 -33.17 12.21
CA LEU A 136 36.57 -32.26 11.10
C LEU A 136 35.93 -30.93 11.44
N THR A 137 36.72 -29.88 11.58
CA THR A 137 36.21 -28.54 11.83
C THR A 137 36.29 -27.70 10.55
N PHE A 138 35.18 -27.05 10.21
CA PHE A 138 35.06 -26.11 9.11
C PHE A 138 34.80 -24.72 9.65
N PHE A 139 35.35 -23.72 8.97
CA PHE A 139 35.03 -22.33 9.22
C PHE A 139 34.46 -21.70 7.96
N SER A 140 33.36 -20.98 8.11
CA SER A 140 32.74 -20.18 7.05
C SER A 140 32.01 -19.01 7.70
N ASN A 141 32.08 -17.82 7.11
CA ASN A 141 31.38 -16.63 7.56
C ASN A 141 31.65 -16.28 9.04
N GLY A 142 32.89 -16.48 9.49
CA GLY A 142 33.32 -16.25 10.88
C GLY A 142 32.65 -17.17 11.92
N LYS A 143 32.08 -18.30 11.49
CA LYS A 143 31.47 -19.34 12.33
C LYS A 143 32.23 -20.65 12.20
N GLU A 144 32.13 -21.46 13.25
CA GLU A 144 32.81 -22.75 13.38
C GLU A 144 31.77 -23.88 13.34
N TYR A 145 32.10 -24.96 12.62
CA TYR A 145 31.26 -26.14 12.44
C TYR A 145 32.10 -27.39 12.60
N THR A 146 31.86 -28.19 13.64
CA THR A 146 32.62 -29.41 13.90
C THR A 146 31.76 -30.65 13.61
N VAL A 147 32.33 -31.58 12.84
CA VAL A 147 31.72 -32.85 12.44
C VAL A 147 32.55 -34.01 12.98
N THR A 148 31.94 -34.85 13.81
CA THR A 148 32.57 -36.06 14.33
C THR A 148 32.35 -37.25 13.39
N VAL A 149 33.45 -37.89 13.01
CA VAL A 149 33.53 -39.05 12.12
C VAL A 149 34.00 -40.27 12.93
N ASP A 150 33.41 -41.43 12.65
CA ASP A 150 33.83 -42.72 13.19
C ASP A 150 34.06 -43.73 12.04
N LYS A 151 34.56 -44.93 12.38
CA LYS A 151 34.89 -45.96 11.39
C LYS A 151 33.73 -46.42 10.50
N ASN A 152 32.48 -46.21 10.93
CA ASN A 152 31.28 -46.63 10.21
C ASN A 152 30.70 -45.49 9.36
N THR A 153 31.23 -44.27 9.48
CA THR A 153 30.74 -43.10 8.74
C THR A 153 31.04 -43.29 7.24
N THR A 154 29.99 -43.30 6.43
CA THR A 154 30.06 -43.33 4.96
C THR A 154 30.17 -41.93 4.37
N TYR A 155 30.48 -41.80 3.07
CA TYR A 155 30.47 -40.49 2.41
C TYR A 155 29.10 -39.81 2.44
N ARG A 156 28.00 -40.57 2.37
CA ARG A 156 26.64 -40.05 2.53
C ARG A 156 26.43 -39.53 3.95
N ASP A 157 26.78 -40.33 4.95
CA ASP A 157 26.68 -39.91 6.36
C ASP A 157 27.54 -38.67 6.63
N LEU A 158 28.71 -38.56 6.01
CA LEU A 158 29.58 -37.38 6.13
C LEU A 158 28.91 -36.14 5.53
N ALA A 159 28.31 -36.25 4.34
CA ALA A 159 27.58 -35.15 3.73
C ALA A 159 26.40 -34.71 4.62
N ASP A 160 25.62 -35.66 5.13
CA ASP A 160 24.49 -35.39 6.02
C ASP A 160 24.96 -34.74 7.33
N LYS A 161 26.01 -35.27 7.96
CA LYS A 161 26.60 -34.69 9.17
C LYS A 161 27.13 -33.27 8.95
N ILE A 162 27.72 -32.96 7.79
CA ILE A 162 28.16 -31.59 7.46
C ILE A 162 26.96 -30.65 7.30
N ASN A 163 25.91 -31.08 6.60
CA ASN A 163 24.69 -30.28 6.43
C ASN A 163 24.00 -30.03 7.78
N GLU A 164 23.91 -31.05 8.63
CA GLU A 164 23.31 -30.97 9.96
C GLU A 164 24.12 -30.08 10.91
N ALA A 165 25.43 -30.33 11.03
CA ALA A 165 26.29 -29.56 11.92
C ALA A 165 26.40 -28.08 11.52
N SER A 166 26.33 -27.79 10.22
CA SER A 166 26.38 -26.42 9.71
C SER A 166 25.03 -25.69 9.69
N GLY A 167 23.92 -26.40 9.95
CA GLY A 167 22.57 -25.84 9.76
C GLY A 167 22.31 -25.38 8.32
N GLY A 168 23.01 -25.99 7.35
CA GLY A 168 22.97 -25.63 5.94
C GLY A 168 23.82 -24.42 5.54
N GLU A 169 24.67 -23.86 6.42
CA GLU A 169 25.64 -22.82 6.02
C GLU A 169 26.70 -23.36 5.06
N ILE A 170 27.06 -24.64 5.20
CA ILE A 170 27.90 -25.39 4.27
C ILE A 170 27.02 -26.48 3.65
N VAL A 171 26.83 -26.41 2.34
CA VAL A 171 26.04 -27.39 1.59
C VAL A 171 26.96 -28.50 1.13
N ALA A 172 26.80 -29.69 1.70
CA ALA A 172 27.49 -30.91 1.32
C ALA A 172 26.60 -31.82 0.48
N LYS A 173 27.10 -32.29 -0.66
CA LYS A 173 26.39 -33.23 -1.54
C LYS A 173 27.33 -34.14 -2.29
N ILE A 174 26.88 -35.35 -2.60
CA ILE A 174 27.61 -36.25 -3.49
C ILE A 174 27.08 -36.09 -4.91
N VAL A 175 27.98 -35.85 -5.86
CA VAL A 175 27.67 -35.72 -7.28
C VAL A 175 28.31 -36.87 -8.04
N ASN A 176 27.52 -37.53 -8.90
CA ASN A 176 28.04 -38.49 -9.86
C ASN A 176 28.51 -37.75 -11.13
N THR A 177 29.82 -37.65 -11.34
CA THR A 177 30.47 -37.00 -12.49
C THR A 177 30.49 -37.86 -13.76
N GLY A 178 30.12 -39.13 -13.67
CA GLY A 178 30.09 -40.05 -14.82
C GLY A 178 31.47 -40.57 -15.27
N GLU A 179 32.53 -40.31 -14.51
CA GLU A 179 33.87 -40.84 -14.78
C GLU A 179 33.93 -42.37 -14.57
N LYS A 180 34.70 -43.09 -15.41
CA LYS A 180 34.85 -44.55 -15.26
C LYS A 180 35.71 -44.88 -14.04
N GLY A 181 35.20 -45.74 -13.15
CA GLY A 181 35.94 -46.29 -12.00
C GLY A 181 35.78 -45.48 -10.71
N THR A 182 35.80 -44.14 -10.77
CA THR A 182 35.59 -43.24 -9.62
C THR A 182 34.58 -42.11 -9.92
N PRO A 183 33.30 -42.46 -10.16
CA PRO A 183 32.32 -41.50 -10.66
C PRO A 183 31.80 -40.53 -9.60
N TYR A 184 32.02 -40.73 -8.30
CA TYR A 184 31.38 -39.91 -7.26
C TYR A 184 32.34 -38.86 -6.70
N ARG A 185 31.84 -37.67 -6.38
CA ARG A 185 32.62 -36.62 -5.69
C ARG A 185 31.78 -35.95 -4.61
N LEU A 186 32.36 -35.79 -3.42
CA LEU A 186 31.78 -34.94 -2.38
C LEU A 186 32.05 -33.48 -2.75
N THR A 187 30.99 -32.69 -2.90
CA THR A 187 31.05 -31.25 -3.18
C THR A 187 30.60 -30.48 -1.94
N LEU A 188 31.42 -29.53 -1.51
CA LEU A 188 31.06 -28.56 -0.49
C LEU A 188 30.88 -27.19 -1.14
N THR A 189 29.82 -26.49 -0.78
CA THR A 189 29.53 -25.16 -1.29
C THR A 189 29.08 -24.26 -0.16
N SER A 190 29.61 -23.03 -0.10
CA SER A 190 29.12 -22.04 0.87
C SER A 190 27.67 -21.69 0.55
N LYS A 191 26.83 -21.51 1.57
CA LYS A 191 25.45 -21.07 1.35
C LYS A 191 25.41 -19.66 0.79
N GLU A 192 26.17 -18.76 1.40
CA GLU A 192 26.25 -17.35 1.03
C GLU A 192 27.43 -17.10 0.07
N THR A 193 27.37 -16.00 -0.67
CA THR A 193 28.47 -15.50 -1.51
C THR A 193 29.40 -14.59 -0.69
N GLY A 194 30.51 -14.13 -1.30
CA GLY A 194 31.42 -13.17 -0.69
C GLY A 194 32.63 -13.82 -0.03
N GLU A 195 33.73 -13.08 0.03
CA GLU A 195 35.02 -13.59 0.53
C GLU A 195 34.95 -14.10 1.97
N ASP A 196 34.10 -13.49 2.81
CA ASP A 196 33.89 -13.91 4.19
C ASP A 196 33.23 -15.29 4.29
N SER A 197 32.47 -15.69 3.27
CA SER A 197 31.79 -16.99 3.20
C SER A 197 32.72 -18.12 2.76
N ALA A 198 33.99 -17.84 2.47
CA ALA A 198 34.98 -18.85 2.10
C ALA A 198 35.04 -19.98 3.14
N ILE A 199 35.08 -21.22 2.65
CA ILE A 199 35.16 -22.41 3.48
C ILE A 199 36.62 -22.71 3.73
N SER A 200 36.99 -22.84 5.00
CA SER A 200 38.32 -23.26 5.39
C SER A 200 38.27 -24.43 6.35
N PHE A 201 39.33 -25.23 6.34
CA PHE A 201 39.33 -26.59 6.86
C PHE A 201 40.34 -26.74 7.99
N TYR A 202 39.94 -27.45 9.04
CA TYR A 202 40.81 -27.74 10.17
C TYR A 202 40.64 -29.19 10.61
N ALA A 203 41.76 -29.91 10.62
CA ALA A 203 41.81 -31.30 11.05
C ALA A 203 41.95 -31.38 12.57
N GLY A 204 40.83 -31.38 13.28
CA GLY A 204 40.77 -31.41 14.75
C GLY A 204 39.66 -30.54 15.31
N LYS A 205 39.72 -30.26 16.62
CA LYS A 205 38.73 -29.45 17.34
C LYS A 205 39.36 -28.67 18.49
N LYS A 206 38.54 -27.88 19.19
CA LYS A 206 38.90 -27.32 20.50
C LYS A 206 38.96 -28.41 21.57
N ASP A 207 40.01 -28.38 22.38
CA ASP A 207 40.11 -29.15 23.62
C ASP A 207 39.22 -28.56 24.73
N SER A 208 39.20 -29.20 25.90
CA SER A 208 38.41 -28.75 27.06
C SER A 208 38.81 -27.36 27.59
N ASN A 209 39.98 -26.84 27.21
CA ASN A 209 40.46 -25.51 27.58
C ASN A 209 40.19 -24.47 26.47
N GLY A 210 39.50 -24.86 25.39
CA GLY A 210 39.19 -23.99 24.26
C GLY A 210 40.33 -23.80 23.27
N LYS A 211 41.42 -24.57 23.38
CA LYS A 211 42.57 -24.51 22.47
C LYS A 211 42.38 -25.48 21.30
N TYR A 212 42.64 -25.03 20.08
CA TYR A 212 42.61 -25.89 18.91
C TYR A 212 43.77 -26.90 18.92
N THR A 213 43.43 -28.17 18.77
CA THR A 213 44.37 -29.29 18.69
C THR A 213 44.16 -30.03 17.39
N SER A 214 45.24 -30.32 16.67
CA SER A 214 45.19 -31.11 15.45
C SER A 214 45.01 -32.60 15.74
N ASP A 215 44.36 -33.29 14.82
CA ASP A 215 44.09 -34.73 14.88
C ASP A 215 44.61 -35.42 13.60
N SER A 216 45.57 -36.33 13.76
CA SER A 216 46.21 -37.05 12.65
C SER A 216 45.23 -37.95 11.87
N GLU A 217 44.17 -38.43 12.52
CA GLU A 217 43.15 -39.22 11.85
C GLU A 217 42.24 -38.32 11.00
N ALA A 218 41.94 -37.11 11.48
CA ALA A 218 41.24 -36.08 10.71
C ALA A 218 42.06 -35.63 9.48
N GLU A 219 43.38 -35.46 9.63
CA GLU A 219 44.28 -35.18 8.50
C GLU A 219 44.24 -36.30 7.45
N THR A 220 44.19 -37.55 7.90
CA THR A 220 44.09 -38.71 7.02
C THR A 220 42.77 -38.73 6.27
N ILE A 221 41.65 -38.39 6.92
CA ILE A 221 40.33 -38.28 6.28
C ILE A 221 40.33 -37.20 5.21
N PHE A 222 40.85 -36.01 5.51
CA PHE A 222 40.98 -34.93 4.53
C PHE A 222 41.83 -35.36 3.32
N LYS A 223 42.95 -36.05 3.57
CA LYS A 223 43.81 -36.60 2.51
C LYS A 223 43.10 -37.65 1.64
N ASN A 224 42.27 -38.52 2.23
CA ASN A 224 41.47 -39.51 1.48
C ASN A 224 40.45 -38.85 0.55
N LEU A 225 39.88 -37.71 0.97
CA LEU A 225 39.03 -36.86 0.13
C LEU A 225 39.82 -36.07 -0.93
N GLY A 226 41.16 -36.12 -0.89
CA GLY A 226 42.04 -35.35 -1.76
C GLY A 226 42.32 -33.92 -1.27
N TRP A 227 41.73 -33.53 -0.15
CA TRP A 227 41.84 -32.21 0.46
C TRP A 227 43.05 -32.13 1.39
N GLU A 228 44.26 -32.28 0.84
CA GLU A 228 45.48 -32.04 1.60
C GLU A 228 45.54 -30.57 2.03
N LEU A 229 45.52 -30.34 3.34
CA LEU A 229 45.49 -29.00 3.92
C LEU A 229 46.80 -28.25 3.65
N ASP A 230 46.70 -27.00 3.21
CA ASP A 230 47.86 -26.14 3.00
C ASP A 230 48.33 -25.51 4.31
N THR A 231 49.22 -26.22 5.02
CA THR A 231 49.80 -25.79 6.30
C THR A 231 51.07 -24.95 6.14
N THR A 232 51.37 -24.45 4.93
CA THR A 232 52.56 -23.61 4.69
C THR A 232 52.50 -22.27 5.42
N SER A 233 51.29 -21.78 5.68
CA SER A 233 51.04 -20.59 6.50
C SER A 233 50.59 -20.99 7.90
N SER A 234 51.15 -20.35 8.93
CA SER A 234 50.68 -20.54 10.30
C SER A 234 49.34 -19.82 10.47
N ILE A 235 48.31 -20.57 10.85
CA ILE A 235 46.96 -20.07 11.09
C ILE A 235 46.62 -20.26 12.57
N ASP A 236 46.12 -19.20 13.21
CA ASP A 236 45.52 -19.29 14.55
C ASP A 236 43.98 -19.29 14.42
N PRO A 237 43.34 -20.47 14.37
CA PRO A 237 41.89 -20.57 14.22
C PRO A 237 41.10 -19.91 15.37
N ALA A 238 41.72 -19.68 16.53
CA ALA A 238 41.06 -18.97 17.63
C ALA A 238 40.98 -17.47 17.40
N LYS A 239 41.97 -16.90 16.72
CA LYS A 239 42.06 -15.46 16.46
C LYS A 239 41.30 -15.06 15.20
N ASP A 240 41.51 -15.79 14.12
CA ASP A 240 41.04 -15.37 12.79
C ASP A 240 39.73 -16.06 12.38
N LYS A 241 39.29 -17.07 13.17
CA LYS A 241 38.15 -17.94 12.85
C LYS A 241 38.22 -18.49 11.42
N LYS A 242 39.42 -18.86 11.01
CA LYS A 242 39.75 -19.43 9.70
C LYS A 242 40.59 -20.69 9.91
N GLY A 243 40.38 -21.67 9.04
CA GLY A 243 41.21 -22.85 8.91
C GLY A 243 42.16 -22.74 7.73
N TYR A 244 42.72 -23.87 7.32
CA TYR A 244 43.58 -24.01 6.17
C TYR A 244 42.80 -24.10 4.86
N GLY A 245 43.42 -23.67 3.77
CA GLY A 245 42.95 -23.96 2.41
C GLY A 245 43.35 -25.37 1.95
N ILE A 246 43.00 -25.71 0.71
CA ILE A 246 43.40 -26.96 0.07
C ILE A 246 44.59 -26.70 -0.86
N LYS A 247 45.66 -27.48 -0.69
CA LYS A 247 46.92 -27.33 -1.43
C LYS A 247 46.77 -27.60 -2.92
N ASP A 248 45.91 -28.55 -3.29
CA ASP A 248 45.59 -28.83 -4.69
C ASP A 248 44.50 -27.86 -5.18
N ALA A 249 44.92 -26.80 -5.87
CA ALA A 249 44.03 -25.77 -6.39
C ALA A 249 43.00 -26.32 -7.40
N SER A 250 43.24 -27.47 -8.04
CA SER A 250 42.27 -28.07 -8.97
C SER A 250 41.01 -28.60 -8.28
N LEU A 251 41.07 -28.80 -6.97
CA LEU A 251 39.94 -29.25 -6.14
C LEU A 251 39.15 -28.06 -5.56
N HIS A 252 39.67 -26.84 -5.72
CA HIS A 252 38.97 -25.60 -5.43
C HIS A 252 38.36 -25.05 -6.72
N ILE A 253 37.09 -25.39 -6.96
CA ILE A 253 36.44 -25.19 -8.26
C ILE A 253 36.05 -23.73 -8.50
N GLN A 254 35.67 -23.03 -7.45
CA GLN A 254 35.21 -21.65 -7.52
C GLN A 254 35.54 -20.97 -6.20
N THR A 255 36.26 -19.85 -6.28
CA THR A 255 36.62 -19.04 -5.13
C THR A 255 35.50 -18.07 -4.78
N ALA A 256 35.15 -18.00 -3.50
CA ALA A 256 34.24 -16.99 -3.00
C ALA A 256 34.85 -15.59 -3.19
N GLN A 257 34.07 -14.70 -3.77
CA GLN A 257 34.49 -13.34 -4.07
C GLN A 257 33.38 -12.38 -3.74
N ASN A 258 33.74 -11.15 -3.37
CA ASN A 258 32.78 -10.07 -3.21
C ASN A 258 32.39 -9.52 -4.59
N ALA A 259 31.16 -9.02 -4.69
CA ALA A 259 30.74 -8.19 -5.81
C ALA A 259 31.54 -6.89 -5.79
N GLU A 260 32.02 -6.48 -6.95
CA GLU A 260 32.71 -5.21 -7.17
C GLU A 260 31.96 -4.40 -8.20
N PHE A 261 31.64 -3.17 -7.85
CA PHE A 261 31.04 -2.22 -8.76
C PHE A 261 31.48 -0.80 -8.42
N THR A 262 31.22 0.13 -9.33
CA THR A 262 31.39 1.56 -9.07
C THR A 262 30.05 2.26 -9.14
N LEU A 263 29.83 3.23 -8.26
CA LEU A 263 28.71 4.18 -8.31
C LEU A 263 29.31 5.57 -8.50
N ASP A 264 29.06 6.19 -9.65
CA ASP A 264 29.61 7.50 -10.01
C ASP A 264 31.13 7.60 -9.82
N GLY A 265 31.84 6.51 -10.15
CA GLY A 265 33.30 6.38 -10.02
C GLY A 265 33.81 5.94 -8.65
N ILE A 266 32.94 5.86 -7.63
CA ILE A 266 33.31 5.38 -6.28
C ILE A 266 33.27 3.85 -6.27
N LYS A 267 34.39 3.21 -5.91
CA LYS A 267 34.48 1.75 -5.79
C LYS A 267 33.69 1.24 -4.58
N MET A 268 32.85 0.23 -4.82
CA MET A 268 31.96 -0.39 -3.85
C MET A 268 32.14 -1.90 -3.86
N PHE A 269 32.04 -2.52 -2.68
CA PHE A 269 32.20 -3.95 -2.47
C PHE A 269 31.05 -4.49 -1.62
N ARG A 270 30.48 -5.64 -2.00
CA ARG A 270 29.43 -6.31 -1.20
C ARG A 270 29.59 -7.82 -1.25
N SER A 271 29.21 -8.49 -0.17
CA SER A 271 29.25 -9.96 -0.09
C SER A 271 28.20 -10.64 -0.97
N SER A 272 27.15 -9.91 -1.40
CA SER A 272 26.05 -10.43 -2.22
C SER A 272 25.88 -9.63 -3.52
N ASN A 273 25.29 -10.28 -4.52
CA ASN A 273 24.82 -9.64 -5.74
C ASN A 273 23.52 -8.85 -5.52
N THR A 274 22.87 -8.97 -4.36
CA THR A 274 21.75 -8.13 -3.96
C THR A 274 22.22 -7.08 -2.95
N VAL A 275 22.18 -5.82 -3.35
CA VAL A 275 22.63 -4.66 -2.57
C VAL A 275 21.41 -3.87 -2.12
N THR A 276 21.09 -3.91 -0.83
CA THR A 276 19.90 -3.26 -0.24
C THR A 276 20.23 -1.96 0.49
N ASP A 277 21.52 -1.59 0.55
CA ASP A 277 22.06 -0.46 1.30
C ASP A 277 22.74 0.57 0.39
N LEU A 278 22.42 0.56 -0.91
CA LEU A 278 22.94 1.53 -1.88
C LEU A 278 22.43 2.95 -1.58
N GLY A 279 21.19 3.06 -1.11
CA GLY A 279 20.48 4.29 -0.79
C GLY A 279 19.15 3.99 -0.11
N VAL A 280 18.54 4.99 0.53
CA VAL A 280 17.26 4.82 1.24
C VAL A 280 16.18 4.38 0.25
N GLY A 281 15.55 3.25 0.50
CA GLY A 281 14.45 2.74 -0.33
C GLY A 281 14.87 2.20 -1.71
N MET A 282 16.15 1.88 -1.91
CA MET A 282 16.68 1.38 -3.18
C MET A 282 17.24 -0.04 -3.01
N THR A 283 17.06 -0.89 -4.02
CA THR A 283 17.68 -2.22 -4.05
C THR A 283 18.24 -2.50 -5.43
N LEU A 284 19.54 -2.80 -5.48
CA LEU A 284 20.28 -3.09 -6.70
C LEU A 284 20.58 -4.60 -6.76
N THR A 285 20.26 -5.24 -7.88
CA THR A 285 20.58 -6.65 -8.14
C THR A 285 21.58 -6.74 -9.29
N LEU A 286 22.74 -7.32 -9.03
CA LEU A 286 23.82 -7.50 -10.01
C LEU A 286 23.63 -8.83 -10.75
N ASN A 287 23.65 -8.77 -12.09
CA ASN A 287 23.39 -9.94 -12.95
C ASN A 287 24.64 -10.37 -13.72
N LYS A 288 25.43 -9.41 -14.21
CA LYS A 288 26.69 -9.61 -14.94
C LYS A 288 27.53 -8.35 -14.89
N THR A 289 28.75 -8.44 -15.40
CA THR A 289 29.64 -7.29 -15.55
C THR A 289 29.18 -6.35 -16.67
N GLY A 290 29.52 -5.07 -16.54
CA GLY A 290 29.20 -4.03 -17.52
C GLY A 290 28.71 -2.74 -16.88
N GLU A 291 28.59 -1.72 -17.72
CA GLU A 291 28.14 -0.37 -17.37
C GLU A 291 26.64 -0.20 -17.65
N ILE A 292 25.97 0.52 -16.75
CA ILE A 292 24.55 0.87 -16.84
C ILE A 292 24.30 2.22 -16.18
N ASN A 293 23.51 3.05 -16.83
CA ASN A 293 22.99 4.28 -16.23
C ASN A 293 21.51 4.06 -15.88
N PHE A 294 21.18 4.27 -14.61
CA PHE A 294 19.81 4.33 -14.12
C PHE A 294 19.37 5.77 -13.94
N ASP A 295 18.13 6.05 -14.29
CA ASP A 295 17.46 7.33 -14.06
C ASP A 295 16.14 7.06 -13.33
N VAL A 296 16.05 7.58 -12.11
CA VAL A 296 14.87 7.47 -11.24
C VAL A 296 13.96 8.64 -11.55
N GLN A 297 12.87 8.33 -12.25
CA GLN A 297 11.84 9.30 -12.63
C GLN A 297 10.57 9.10 -11.81
N GLN A 298 9.75 10.14 -11.72
CA GLN A 298 8.42 10.01 -11.16
C GLN A 298 7.55 9.16 -12.11
N ASP A 299 6.80 8.22 -11.54
CA ASP A 299 5.92 7.34 -12.31
C ASP A 299 4.51 7.92 -12.37
N PHE A 300 4.19 8.55 -13.48
CA PHE A 300 2.87 9.11 -13.75
C PHE A 300 1.92 8.13 -14.43
N GLU A 301 2.42 7.01 -14.97
CA GLU A 301 1.60 6.09 -15.76
C GLU A 301 0.53 5.41 -14.90
N GLY A 302 0.90 5.08 -13.65
CA GLY A 302 -0.05 4.58 -12.66
C GLY A 302 -1.16 5.57 -12.33
N VAL A 303 -0.85 6.87 -12.26
CA VAL A 303 -1.83 7.93 -12.00
C VAL A 303 -2.74 8.14 -13.20
N THR A 304 -2.17 8.20 -14.42
CA THR A 304 -2.94 8.35 -15.66
C THR A 304 -3.94 7.20 -15.83
N LYS A 305 -3.52 5.95 -15.54
CA LYS A 305 -4.42 4.80 -15.54
C LYS A 305 -5.51 4.92 -14.49
N ALA A 306 -5.16 5.30 -13.26
CA ALA A 306 -6.13 5.44 -12.18
C ALA A 306 -7.16 6.55 -12.48
N MET A 307 -6.75 7.64 -13.11
CA MET A 307 -7.64 8.69 -13.62
C MET A 307 -8.61 8.17 -14.69
N GLN A 308 -8.12 7.35 -15.64
CA GLN A 308 -8.97 6.71 -16.64
C GLN A 308 -9.98 5.74 -16.00
N ASP A 309 -9.52 4.89 -15.07
CA ASP A 309 -10.38 3.94 -14.35
C ASP A 309 -11.49 4.69 -13.57
N LEU A 310 -11.18 5.86 -12.99
CA LEU A 310 -12.17 6.74 -12.33
C LEU A 310 -13.20 7.28 -13.32
N VAL A 311 -12.76 7.77 -14.49
CA VAL A 311 -13.64 8.28 -15.55
C VAL A 311 -14.59 7.20 -16.04
N ASP A 312 -14.07 6.00 -16.28
CA ASP A 312 -14.86 4.87 -16.77
C ASP A 312 -15.90 4.43 -15.72
N ALA A 313 -15.50 4.33 -14.45
CA ALA A 313 -16.40 3.97 -13.36
C ALA A 313 -17.49 5.03 -13.13
N TYR A 314 -17.16 6.32 -13.24
CA TYR A 314 -18.14 7.40 -13.19
C TYR A 314 -19.14 7.33 -14.36
N ASN A 315 -18.64 7.12 -15.58
CA ASN A 315 -19.47 7.06 -16.78
C ASN A 315 -20.44 5.87 -16.74
N ASP A 316 -19.99 4.71 -16.26
CA ASP A 316 -20.85 3.55 -16.03
C ASP A 316 -21.91 3.85 -14.95
N LEU A 317 -21.52 4.47 -13.83
CA LEU A 317 -22.45 4.89 -12.78
C LEU A 317 -23.52 5.86 -13.30
N VAL A 318 -23.14 6.92 -13.99
CA VAL A 318 -24.08 7.93 -14.50
C VAL A 318 -25.01 7.36 -15.56
N THR A 319 -24.51 6.46 -16.41
CA THR A 319 -25.35 5.77 -17.40
C THR A 319 -26.45 4.95 -16.72
N ASN A 320 -26.09 4.21 -15.66
CA ASN A 320 -27.06 3.41 -14.90
C ASN A 320 -28.01 4.29 -14.07
N LEU A 321 -27.53 5.41 -13.52
CA LEU A 321 -28.39 6.40 -12.86
C LEU A 321 -29.41 6.97 -13.85
N ASN A 322 -28.98 7.45 -15.02
CA ASN A 322 -29.86 7.94 -16.08
C ASN A 322 -30.92 6.89 -16.46
N ALA A 323 -30.50 5.64 -16.70
CA ALA A 323 -31.42 4.57 -17.06
C ALA A 323 -32.49 4.31 -15.98
N ALA A 324 -32.13 4.45 -14.71
CA ALA A 324 -33.04 4.24 -13.59
C ALA A 324 -33.93 5.45 -13.26
N THR A 325 -33.47 6.69 -13.54
CA THR A 325 -34.17 7.93 -13.17
C THR A 325 -34.87 8.63 -14.32
N ASP A 326 -34.45 8.43 -15.56
CA ASP A 326 -34.92 9.28 -16.65
C ASP A 326 -36.22 8.77 -17.26
N TYR A 327 -36.97 9.68 -17.87
CA TYR A 327 -38.15 9.32 -18.65
C TYR A 327 -37.72 8.94 -20.07
N ASN A 328 -37.93 7.68 -20.46
CA ASN A 328 -37.68 7.27 -21.83
C ASN A 328 -38.87 7.70 -22.70
N SER A 329 -38.66 8.76 -23.49
CA SER A 329 -39.68 9.31 -24.40
C SER A 329 -40.01 8.40 -25.58
N GLU A 330 -39.13 7.47 -25.95
CA GLU A 330 -39.35 6.53 -27.06
C GLU A 330 -40.26 5.37 -26.66
N THR A 331 -40.07 4.83 -25.46
CA THR A 331 -40.90 3.73 -24.92
C THR A 331 -42.09 4.24 -24.10
N GLY A 332 -42.11 5.54 -23.77
CA GLY A 332 -43.09 6.15 -22.89
C GLY A 332 -42.98 5.72 -21.43
N THR A 333 -41.90 5.01 -21.06
CA THR A 333 -41.71 4.43 -19.73
C THR A 333 -40.88 5.35 -18.85
N LYS A 334 -41.41 5.67 -17.67
CA LYS A 334 -40.70 6.34 -16.59
C LYS A 334 -39.66 5.40 -15.99
N GLY A 335 -38.42 5.86 -15.80
CA GLY A 335 -37.40 5.12 -15.05
C GLY A 335 -37.91 4.70 -13.68
N THR A 336 -37.57 3.48 -13.25
CA THR A 336 -38.12 2.84 -12.05
C THR A 336 -37.93 3.69 -10.77
N LEU A 337 -36.84 4.44 -10.70
CA LEU A 337 -36.42 5.25 -9.55
C LEU A 337 -36.71 6.74 -9.72
N GLN A 338 -37.44 7.13 -10.76
CA GLN A 338 -37.72 8.54 -11.04
C GLN A 338 -38.55 9.19 -9.92
N GLY A 339 -38.03 10.31 -9.40
CA GLY A 339 -38.57 11.06 -8.27
C GLY A 339 -37.95 10.73 -6.91
N ILE A 340 -36.99 9.80 -6.85
CA ILE A 340 -36.27 9.48 -5.60
C ILE A 340 -35.10 10.47 -5.42
N SER A 341 -35.22 11.32 -4.41
CA SER A 341 -34.23 12.36 -4.08
C SER A 341 -32.83 11.81 -3.82
N GLU A 342 -32.74 10.67 -3.16
CA GLU A 342 -31.50 9.99 -2.79
C GLU A 342 -30.72 9.58 -4.04
N VAL A 343 -31.40 9.18 -5.11
CA VAL A 343 -30.77 8.78 -6.38
C VAL A 343 -30.39 10.01 -7.21
N ASN A 344 -31.27 11.01 -7.24
CA ASN A 344 -31.04 12.24 -7.99
C ASN A 344 -29.89 13.09 -7.39
N SER A 345 -29.71 13.06 -6.07
CA SER A 345 -28.68 13.84 -5.38
C SER A 345 -27.27 13.27 -5.56
N ILE A 346 -27.12 11.96 -5.83
CA ILE A 346 -25.81 11.32 -6.05
C ILE A 346 -25.03 12.07 -7.14
N ARG A 347 -25.68 12.33 -8.27
CA ARG A 347 -25.03 13.00 -9.40
C ARG A 347 -24.60 14.43 -9.06
N SER A 348 -25.49 15.22 -8.48
CA SER A 348 -25.17 16.62 -8.18
C SER A 348 -24.08 16.75 -7.13
N SER A 349 -24.07 15.89 -6.11
CA SER A 349 -23.01 15.89 -5.08
C SER A 349 -21.66 15.46 -5.64
N ILE A 350 -21.61 14.39 -6.46
CA ILE A 350 -20.37 13.94 -7.10
C ILE A 350 -19.81 15.04 -8.02
N LEU A 351 -20.66 15.67 -8.82
CA LEU A 351 -20.24 16.75 -9.71
C LEU A 351 -19.77 17.98 -8.95
N ALA A 352 -20.44 18.34 -7.84
CA ALA A 352 -20.04 19.44 -7.00
C ALA A 352 -18.65 19.20 -6.39
N ASP A 353 -18.38 18.00 -5.87
CA ASP A 353 -17.07 17.67 -5.29
C ASP A 353 -15.97 17.56 -6.35
N LEU A 354 -16.26 16.94 -7.50
CA LEU A 354 -15.28 16.81 -8.59
C LEU A 354 -14.91 18.16 -9.18
N PHE A 355 -15.87 19.07 -9.39
CA PHE A 355 -15.61 20.36 -9.99
C PHE A 355 -15.48 21.51 -8.98
N ASP A 356 -15.29 21.17 -7.70
CA ASP A 356 -14.87 22.12 -6.68
C ASP A 356 -13.46 22.62 -7.02
N SER A 357 -13.27 23.94 -7.00
CA SER A 357 -11.96 24.54 -7.21
C SER A 357 -11.24 24.68 -5.87
N GLN A 358 -9.96 24.32 -5.82
CA GLN A 358 -9.16 24.42 -4.60
C GLN A 358 -8.00 25.39 -4.77
N VAL A 359 -7.71 26.13 -3.71
CA VAL A 359 -6.51 26.97 -3.63
C VAL A 359 -5.38 26.13 -3.03
N VAL A 360 -4.35 25.85 -3.81
CA VAL A 360 -3.17 25.07 -3.39
C VAL A 360 -1.90 25.91 -3.47
N ASP A 361 -0.86 25.47 -2.78
CA ASP A 361 0.49 25.99 -3.01
C ASP A 361 1.00 25.50 -4.37
N GLY A 362 1.48 26.42 -5.19
CA GLY A 362 2.09 26.14 -6.48
C GLY A 362 3.14 27.19 -6.84
N THR A 363 3.66 27.12 -8.06
CA THR A 363 4.68 28.06 -8.53
C THR A 363 4.17 28.98 -9.64
N THR A 364 4.60 30.24 -9.64
CA THR A 364 4.41 31.17 -10.75
C THR A 364 5.74 31.81 -11.13
N GLU A 365 5.88 32.30 -12.36
CA GLU A 365 7.10 33.01 -12.78
C GLU A 365 6.97 34.50 -12.44
N ASP A 366 7.99 35.05 -11.76
CA ASP A 366 8.11 36.49 -11.57
C ASP A 366 8.47 37.21 -12.89
N ALA A 367 8.50 38.55 -12.87
CA ALA A 367 8.86 39.35 -14.04
C ALA A 367 10.28 39.09 -14.60
N ASN A 368 11.11 38.33 -13.89
CA ASN A 368 12.47 37.95 -14.26
C ASN A 368 12.59 36.47 -14.65
N GLY A 369 11.48 35.72 -14.71
CA GLY A 369 11.46 34.30 -15.06
C GLY A 369 11.84 33.35 -13.92
N ASN A 370 11.88 33.81 -12.67
CA ASN A 370 12.14 32.94 -11.52
C ASN A 370 10.83 32.33 -11.00
N LYS A 371 10.82 31.03 -10.72
CA LYS A 371 9.70 30.37 -10.04
C LYS A 371 9.60 30.86 -8.59
N VAL A 372 8.46 31.45 -8.24
CA VAL A 372 8.12 31.88 -6.88
C VAL A 372 6.89 31.12 -6.38
N ASN A 373 6.92 30.72 -5.11
CA ASN A 373 5.79 30.03 -4.49
C ASN A 373 4.62 31.00 -4.29
N THR A 374 3.44 30.59 -4.72
CA THR A 374 2.20 31.36 -4.58
C THR A 374 1.00 30.43 -4.37
N LYS A 375 -0.15 31.01 -4.02
CA LYS A 375 -1.43 30.30 -3.98
C LYS A 375 -2.05 30.31 -5.38
N VAL A 376 -2.29 29.12 -5.93
CA VAL A 376 -2.90 28.93 -7.25
C VAL A 376 -4.26 28.26 -7.07
N MET A 377 -5.28 28.76 -7.77
CA MET A 377 -6.58 28.10 -7.81
C MET A 377 -6.58 27.09 -8.96
N LEU A 378 -6.83 25.82 -8.63
CA LEU A 378 -6.86 24.71 -9.57
C LEU A 378 -8.24 24.07 -9.62
N SER A 379 -8.58 23.51 -10.78
CA SER A 379 -9.76 22.68 -10.97
C SER A 379 -9.43 21.41 -11.79
N MET A 380 -10.34 20.45 -11.81
CA MET A 380 -10.16 19.20 -12.55
C MET A 380 -9.95 19.42 -14.07
N GLN A 381 -10.47 20.52 -14.62
CA GLN A 381 -10.29 20.90 -16.02
C GLN A 381 -8.85 21.31 -16.34
N ASP A 382 -8.12 21.86 -15.38
CA ASP A 382 -6.70 22.19 -15.55
C ASP A 382 -5.90 20.92 -15.80
N PHE A 383 -6.30 19.83 -15.14
CA PHE A 383 -5.74 18.49 -15.28
C PHE A 383 -6.37 17.66 -16.42
N GLY A 384 -7.12 18.28 -17.33
CA GLY A 384 -7.64 17.60 -18.52
C GLY A 384 -8.88 16.71 -18.26
N LEU A 385 -9.52 16.82 -17.10
CA LEU A 385 -10.81 16.18 -16.86
C LEU A 385 -11.95 17.15 -17.17
N SER A 386 -12.78 16.83 -18.16
CA SER A 386 -13.92 17.66 -18.58
C SER A 386 -15.24 16.91 -18.49
N LEU A 387 -16.33 17.65 -18.29
CA LEU A 387 -17.70 17.15 -18.32
C LEU A 387 -18.35 17.48 -19.67
N ASN A 388 -19.00 16.50 -20.29
CA ASN A 388 -19.74 16.67 -21.53
C ASN A 388 -21.21 17.02 -21.25
N ASP A 389 -21.94 17.50 -22.26
CA ASP A 389 -23.37 17.86 -22.14
C ASP A 389 -24.26 16.69 -21.68
N ALA A 390 -23.83 15.45 -21.92
CA ALA A 390 -24.50 14.22 -21.47
C ALA A 390 -24.25 13.88 -19.99
N GLY A 391 -23.48 14.69 -19.26
CA GLY A 391 -23.10 14.45 -17.87
C GLY A 391 -22.03 13.37 -17.68
N THR A 392 -21.36 12.94 -18.77
CA THR A 392 -20.23 12.00 -18.77
C THR A 392 -18.90 12.73 -18.72
N LEU A 393 -17.89 12.11 -18.11
CA LEU A 393 -16.53 12.62 -18.03
C LEU A 393 -15.70 12.19 -19.24
N SER A 394 -14.77 13.05 -19.64
CA SER A 394 -13.71 12.78 -20.61
C SER A 394 -12.36 13.15 -20.00
N PHE A 395 -11.33 12.36 -20.30
CA PHE A 395 -9.99 12.55 -19.77
C PHE A 395 -8.97 12.74 -20.91
N ASP A 396 -8.34 13.91 -20.93
CA ASP A 396 -7.19 14.22 -21.77
C ASP A 396 -5.90 13.88 -21.01
N SER A 397 -5.41 12.66 -21.23
CA SER A 397 -4.18 12.17 -20.60
C SER A 397 -2.96 13.04 -20.94
N SER A 398 -2.92 13.65 -22.12
CA SER A 398 -1.78 14.47 -22.55
C SER A 398 -1.69 15.76 -21.75
N LYS A 399 -2.84 16.42 -21.51
CA LYS A 399 -2.93 17.62 -20.69
C LYS A 399 -2.63 17.32 -19.21
N PHE A 400 -3.13 16.19 -18.71
CA PHE A 400 -2.82 15.71 -17.36
C PHE A 400 -1.31 15.53 -17.19
N GLU A 401 -0.70 14.70 -18.04
CA GLU A 401 0.74 14.42 -17.99
C GLU A 401 1.58 15.68 -18.10
N GLN A 402 1.21 16.62 -18.97
CA GLN A 402 1.91 17.90 -19.08
C GLN A 402 1.86 18.67 -17.76
N LYS A 403 0.67 18.81 -17.16
CA LYS A 403 0.52 19.56 -15.91
C LYS A 403 1.25 18.92 -14.74
N VAL A 404 1.19 17.59 -14.62
CA VAL A 404 1.93 16.89 -13.57
C VAL A 404 3.44 17.03 -13.76
N LYS A 405 3.94 17.01 -15.00
CA LYS A 405 5.37 17.23 -15.28
C LYS A 405 5.81 18.67 -15.00
N GLU A 406 4.94 19.66 -15.23
CA GLU A 406 5.25 21.08 -15.00
C GLU A 406 5.35 21.43 -13.51
N ASP A 407 4.43 20.92 -12.68
CA ASP A 407 4.36 21.18 -11.23
C ASP A 407 3.78 19.96 -10.48
N PRO A 408 4.62 18.93 -10.20
CA PRO A 408 4.16 17.70 -9.54
C PRO A 408 3.72 17.94 -8.09
N ASP A 409 4.33 18.90 -7.39
CA ASP A 409 4.04 19.19 -5.98
C ASP A 409 2.65 19.82 -5.80
N SER A 410 2.28 20.77 -6.67
CA SER A 410 0.92 21.34 -6.68
C SER A 410 -0.12 20.31 -7.08
N THR A 411 0.23 19.42 -8.02
CA THR A 411 -0.61 18.29 -8.45
C THR A 411 -0.90 17.35 -7.27
N GLU A 412 0.14 16.90 -6.57
CA GLU A 412 0.00 16.05 -5.39
C GLU A 412 -0.82 16.76 -4.29
N SER A 413 -0.59 18.07 -4.09
CA SER A 413 -1.33 18.89 -3.13
C SER A 413 -2.82 19.03 -3.47
N PHE A 414 -3.17 19.02 -4.75
CA PHE A 414 -4.54 19.14 -5.21
C PHE A 414 -5.33 17.83 -5.07
N PHE A 415 -4.69 16.70 -5.37
CA PHE A 415 -5.36 15.40 -5.41
C PHE A 415 -5.34 14.65 -4.08
N SER A 416 -4.26 14.75 -3.31
CA SER A 416 -4.05 13.96 -2.11
C SER A 416 -4.37 14.74 -0.83
N ASN A 417 -4.59 14.02 0.26
CA ASN A 417 -4.59 14.63 1.59
C ASN A 417 -3.16 14.96 1.96
N ILE A 418 -2.83 16.25 2.07
CA ILE A 418 -1.58 16.62 2.72
C ILE A 418 -1.92 17.14 4.12
N THR A 419 -1.37 16.48 5.12
CA THR A 419 -1.07 17.13 6.40
C THR A 419 0.22 17.90 6.17
N LYS A 420 0.12 19.10 5.58
CA LYS A 420 1.26 20.04 5.62
C LYS A 420 1.31 20.62 7.01
N TYR A 421 2.43 21.17 7.42
CA TYR A 421 2.48 21.98 8.63
C TYR A 421 2.66 23.44 8.21
N GLU A 422 2.18 24.39 9.02
CA GLU A 422 2.46 25.81 8.79
C GLU A 422 3.98 26.03 8.78
N ASP A 423 4.51 26.63 7.70
CA ASP A 423 5.91 27.03 7.62
C ASP A 423 6.29 27.87 8.84
N ILE A 424 7.46 27.56 9.41
CA ILE A 424 8.02 28.32 10.52
C ILE A 424 8.81 29.47 9.93
N ASN A 425 8.39 30.70 10.21
CA ASN A 425 9.19 31.89 9.91
C ASN A 425 9.39 32.68 11.20
N HIS A 426 10.55 32.50 11.83
CA HIS A 426 10.92 33.17 13.06
C HIS A 426 12.08 34.12 12.82
N THR A 427 11.85 35.41 13.02
CA THR A 427 12.90 36.44 12.90
C THR A 427 13.23 37.00 14.27
N GLY A 428 14.52 37.01 14.62
CA GLY A 428 15.03 37.60 15.86
C GLY A 428 14.89 39.12 15.92
N GLU A 429 15.20 39.68 17.08
CA GLU A 429 15.27 41.13 17.31
C GLU A 429 16.42 41.78 16.51
N VAL A 430 16.31 43.10 16.29
CA VAL A 430 17.36 43.86 15.59
C VAL A 430 18.61 43.94 16.45
N ILE A 431 19.70 43.40 15.92
CA ILE A 431 21.05 43.63 16.43
C ILE A 431 21.53 44.95 15.83
N LYS A 432 21.50 46.02 16.63
CA LYS A 432 21.90 47.36 16.17
C LYS A 432 23.38 47.38 15.80
N THR A 433 23.73 48.11 14.74
CA THR A 433 25.13 48.30 14.33
C THR A 433 25.99 48.77 15.51
N GLY A 434 27.12 48.09 15.74
CA GLY A 434 28.07 48.35 16.82
C GLY A 434 27.84 47.54 18.10
N SER A 435 26.75 46.79 18.22
CA SER A 435 26.40 46.03 19.43
C SER A 435 27.32 44.82 19.67
N LEU A 436 27.94 44.28 18.62
CA LEU A 436 28.81 43.10 18.66
C LEU A 436 30.31 43.46 18.53
N GLY A 437 30.65 44.75 18.59
CA GLY A 437 32.02 45.24 18.40
C GLY A 437 33.08 44.57 19.28
N LYS A 438 32.72 44.16 20.50
CA LYS A 438 33.62 43.45 21.43
C LYS A 438 34.06 42.05 20.96
N TYR A 439 33.34 41.46 20.00
CA TYR A 439 33.63 40.13 19.45
C TYR A 439 34.35 40.18 18.10
N LEU A 440 34.55 41.37 17.53
CA LEU A 440 35.19 41.53 16.23
C LEU A 440 36.71 41.37 16.33
N ASN A 441 37.27 40.73 15.31
CA ASN A 441 38.72 40.57 15.14
C ASN A 441 39.24 41.57 14.11
N SER A 442 39.21 42.86 14.46
CA SER A 442 39.54 43.95 13.54
C SER A 442 41.03 44.00 13.12
N ASN A 443 41.94 43.32 13.85
CA ASN A 443 43.40 43.38 13.64
C ASN A 443 44.07 42.01 13.34
N GLY A 444 43.32 40.97 12.94
CA GLY A 444 43.90 39.67 12.55
C GLY A 444 44.47 38.81 13.68
N GLY A 445 44.26 39.17 14.95
CA GLY A 445 44.54 38.31 16.10
C GLY A 445 43.35 37.40 16.44
N ASN A 446 43.60 36.14 16.81
CA ASN A 446 42.57 35.13 17.15
C ASN A 446 42.00 35.23 18.59
N THR A 447 42.17 36.37 19.26
CA THR A 447 41.82 36.47 20.69
C THR A 447 40.34 36.73 20.94
N ASN A 448 39.68 37.57 20.12
CA ASN A 448 38.27 37.92 20.33
C ASN A 448 37.34 36.94 19.58
N GLY A 449 36.12 36.81 20.07
CA GLY A 449 35.09 35.92 19.55
C GLY A 449 34.17 35.42 20.65
N LEU A 450 33.05 34.85 20.27
CA LEU A 450 32.06 34.30 21.20
C LEU A 450 32.17 32.77 21.19
N GLU A 451 32.46 32.18 22.35
CA GLU A 451 32.50 30.73 22.54
C GLU A 451 31.22 30.28 23.22
N PHE A 452 30.65 29.17 22.76
CA PHE A 452 29.48 28.56 23.39
C PHE A 452 29.94 27.34 24.19
N LYS A 453 29.54 27.26 25.47
CA LYS A 453 29.61 26.01 26.24
C LYS A 453 28.45 25.09 25.82
N PRO A 454 28.55 23.78 26.08
CA PRO A 454 27.45 22.87 25.85
C PRO A 454 26.17 23.37 26.54
N GLY A 455 25.09 23.52 25.77
CA GLY A 455 23.81 24.07 26.23
C GLY A 455 23.65 25.59 26.14
N ASP A 456 24.70 26.38 25.85
CA ASP A 456 24.60 27.85 25.79
C ASP A 456 23.75 28.34 24.60
N PHE A 457 23.71 27.56 23.51
CA PHE A 457 22.83 27.80 22.37
C PHE A 457 22.52 26.46 21.69
N THR A 458 21.27 26.03 21.83
CA THR A 458 20.72 24.82 21.24
C THR A 458 19.52 25.15 20.36
N ILE A 459 19.39 24.41 19.27
CA ILE A 459 18.20 24.40 18.43
C ILE A 459 17.55 23.02 18.57
N VAL A 460 16.25 22.98 18.82
CA VAL A 460 15.47 21.74 18.77
C VAL A 460 14.65 21.75 17.49
N PHE A 461 14.81 20.72 16.66
CA PHE A 461 14.07 20.50 15.42
C PHE A 461 14.08 19.00 15.11
N ASN A 462 13.03 18.46 14.50
CA ASN A 462 12.85 17.03 14.21
C ASN A 462 13.04 16.12 15.44
N ASN A 463 12.60 16.59 16.61
CA ASN A 463 12.82 15.96 17.92
C ASN A 463 14.31 15.72 18.28
N GLN A 464 15.24 16.34 17.58
CA GLN A 464 16.67 16.32 17.87
C GLN A 464 17.11 17.67 18.45
N THR A 465 18.08 17.62 19.36
CA THR A 465 18.71 18.82 19.92
C THR A 465 20.07 19.01 19.27
N TYR A 466 20.25 20.11 18.56
CA TYR A 466 21.49 20.53 17.92
C TYR A 466 22.19 21.54 18.80
N ASP A 467 23.28 21.11 19.44
CA ASP A 467 24.15 21.99 20.22
C ASP A 467 25.16 22.69 19.30
N LEU A 468 25.23 24.02 19.40
CA LEU A 468 26.08 24.85 18.56
C LEU A 468 27.49 25.08 19.12
N SER A 469 27.83 24.51 20.29
CA SER A 469 29.16 24.61 20.93
C SER A 469 30.30 23.93 20.18
N LYS A 470 30.00 23.06 19.21
CA LYS A 470 31.01 22.31 18.46
C LYS A 470 30.85 22.45 16.95
N ASN A 471 31.94 22.32 16.21
CA ASN A 471 31.98 22.14 14.77
C ASN A 471 31.55 20.71 14.39
N SER A 472 31.29 20.47 13.10
CA SER A 472 30.96 19.14 12.57
C SER A 472 32.08 18.10 12.74
N ASP A 473 33.33 18.55 12.93
CA ASP A 473 34.49 17.70 13.23
C ASP A 473 34.66 17.39 14.73
N GLY A 474 33.79 17.92 15.60
CA GLY A 474 33.81 17.71 17.06
C GLY A 474 34.69 18.70 17.84
N THR A 475 35.39 19.62 17.18
CA THR A 475 36.15 20.70 17.85
C THR A 475 35.23 21.79 18.40
N ASN A 476 35.68 22.58 19.38
CA ASN A 476 34.88 23.68 19.93
C ASN A 476 34.69 24.78 18.89
N PHE A 477 33.45 25.23 18.71
CA PHE A 477 33.13 26.35 17.84
C PHE A 477 33.37 27.68 18.56
N LYS A 478 34.05 28.59 17.87
CA LYS A 478 34.24 29.97 18.29
C LYS A 478 33.75 30.88 17.18
N LEU A 479 32.71 31.67 17.48
CA LEU A 479 32.15 32.61 16.54
C LEU A 479 33.08 33.81 16.38
N THR A 480 33.56 34.04 15.15
CA THR A 480 34.49 35.13 14.80
C THR A 480 34.11 35.81 13.49
N GLY A 481 34.53 37.05 13.30
CA GLY A 481 34.29 37.85 12.10
C GLY A 481 35.01 39.19 12.16
N LYS A 482 35.33 39.80 11.02
CA LYS A 482 35.96 41.14 10.95
C LYS A 482 34.91 42.24 11.04
N THR A 483 33.73 42.00 10.48
CA THR A 483 32.55 42.86 10.58
C THR A 483 31.42 42.14 11.31
N GLU A 484 30.42 42.87 11.80
CA GLU A 484 29.25 42.27 12.44
C GLU A 484 28.42 41.43 11.47
N GLU A 485 28.33 41.86 10.21
CA GLU A 485 27.68 41.11 9.13
C GLU A 485 28.39 39.76 8.90
N GLU A 486 29.72 39.77 8.79
CA GLU A 486 30.51 38.55 8.62
C GLU A 486 30.40 37.63 9.84
N LEU A 487 30.42 38.20 11.05
CA LEU A 487 30.23 37.45 12.30
C LEU A 487 28.87 36.72 12.30
N LEU A 488 27.78 37.43 11.99
CA LEU A 488 26.45 36.82 11.97
C LEU A 488 26.25 35.86 10.80
N GLN A 489 26.89 36.12 9.66
CA GLN A 489 26.87 35.19 8.53
C GLN A 489 27.62 33.90 8.87
N ASN A 490 28.73 33.98 9.60
CA ASN A 490 29.43 32.81 10.12
C ASN A 490 28.59 32.02 11.12
N LEU A 491 27.76 32.69 11.93
CA LEU A 491 26.80 32.01 12.81
C LEU A 491 25.71 31.30 12.00
N ALA A 492 25.09 31.98 11.04
CA ALA A 492 24.07 31.38 10.18
C ALA A 492 24.63 30.18 9.39
N ASN A 493 25.84 30.30 8.85
CA ASN A 493 26.55 29.24 8.16
C ASN A 493 26.84 28.05 9.10
N HIS A 494 27.26 28.32 10.33
CA HIS A 494 27.49 27.28 11.34
C HIS A 494 26.20 26.52 11.67
N ILE A 495 25.09 27.21 11.86
CA ILE A 495 23.78 26.59 12.09
C ILE A 495 23.39 25.73 10.87
N ASN A 496 23.49 26.28 9.66
CA ASN A 496 23.17 25.54 8.43
C ASN A 496 24.11 24.33 8.22
N SER A 497 25.37 24.41 8.66
CA SER A 497 26.35 23.32 8.55
C SER A 497 26.02 22.11 9.42
N LYS A 498 25.09 22.25 10.37
CA LYS A 498 24.55 21.13 11.17
C LYS A 498 23.68 20.18 10.34
N GLY A 499 23.31 20.56 9.11
CA GLY A 499 22.53 19.71 8.22
C GLY A 499 21.13 19.43 8.77
N ILE A 500 20.51 20.43 9.41
CA ILE A 500 19.15 20.31 9.96
C ILE A 500 18.18 20.30 8.77
N GLU A 501 17.73 19.11 8.39
CA GLU A 501 16.75 18.93 7.30
C GLU A 501 15.47 19.72 7.62
N GLY A 502 14.98 20.48 6.64
CA GLY A 502 13.77 21.29 6.79
C GLY A 502 13.96 22.67 7.44
N LEU A 503 15.15 23.01 7.98
CA LEU A 503 15.43 24.30 8.64
C LEU A 503 16.59 25.04 7.97
N LYS A 504 16.40 26.34 7.67
CA LYS A 504 17.43 27.25 7.15
C LYS A 504 17.51 28.53 7.95
N VAL A 505 18.72 29.06 8.09
CA VAL A 505 18.98 30.35 8.75
C VAL A 505 19.69 31.30 7.80
N LYS A 506 19.24 32.56 7.78
CA LYS A 506 19.88 33.64 7.02
C LYS A 506 19.99 34.92 7.85
N VAL A 507 20.95 35.76 7.48
CA VAL A 507 21.08 37.13 8.01
C VAL A 507 20.31 38.08 7.11
N GLU A 508 19.48 38.93 7.69
CA GLU A 508 18.73 39.97 6.99
C GLU A 508 19.22 41.36 7.43
N SER A 509 19.49 42.24 6.47
CA SER A 509 19.78 43.65 6.75
C SER A 509 18.52 44.38 7.18
N TYR A 510 18.60 45.19 8.24
CA TYR A 510 17.50 46.00 8.73
C TYR A 510 17.86 47.50 8.70
N ASN A 511 17.06 48.28 7.97
CA ASN A 511 17.20 49.73 7.91
C ASN A 511 15.82 50.39 7.85
N GLN A 512 15.23 50.63 9.02
CA GLN A 512 13.93 51.31 9.16
C GLN A 512 13.91 52.10 10.48
N ASN A 513 13.11 53.18 10.54
CA ASN A 513 12.89 53.98 11.75
C ASN A 513 14.16 54.48 12.46
N ASN A 514 15.18 54.91 11.71
CA ASN A 514 16.50 55.34 12.22
C ASN A 514 17.27 54.26 13.01
N VAL A 515 16.91 52.97 12.84
CA VAL A 515 17.65 51.85 13.40
C VAL A 515 18.27 51.06 12.23
N THR A 516 19.59 51.02 12.20
CA THR A 516 20.37 50.18 11.28
C THR A 516 20.95 48.99 12.03
N GLY A 517 20.92 47.81 11.42
CA GLY A 517 21.41 46.59 12.03
C GLY A 517 21.11 45.34 11.22
N PHE A 518 21.17 44.19 11.87
CA PHE A 518 20.94 42.87 11.27
C PHE A 518 19.94 42.07 12.09
N ARG A 519 19.29 41.09 11.47
CA ARG A 519 18.43 40.09 12.13
C ARG A 519 18.78 38.70 11.62
N LEU A 520 18.57 37.70 12.47
CA LEU A 520 18.59 36.29 12.07
C LEU A 520 17.17 35.85 11.76
N ASN A 521 16.95 35.31 10.56
CA ASN A 521 15.69 34.71 10.16
C ASN A 521 15.86 33.20 10.04
N PHE A 522 15.05 32.47 10.78
CA PHE A 522 14.91 31.02 10.78
C PHE A 522 13.66 30.67 9.97
N SER A 523 13.87 29.96 8.86
CA SER A 523 12.82 29.47 7.98
C SER A 523 12.79 27.94 8.03
N GLY A 524 11.70 27.36 8.53
CA GLY A 524 11.49 25.93 8.64
C GLY A 524 10.24 25.46 7.88
N ASP A 525 10.22 24.21 7.43
CA ASP A 525 9.09 23.59 6.71
C ASP A 525 7.89 23.20 7.61
N GLY A 526 7.95 23.54 8.90
CA GLY A 526 6.89 23.28 9.87
C GLY A 526 6.77 21.81 10.31
N SER A 527 7.54 20.88 9.73
CA SER A 527 7.40 19.43 9.93
C SER A 527 7.57 18.97 11.38
N SER A 528 8.19 19.80 12.22
CA SER A 528 8.45 19.52 13.64
C SER A 528 8.42 20.79 14.48
N ASP A 529 8.32 20.60 15.80
CA ASP A 529 8.45 21.70 16.75
C ASP A 529 9.84 22.35 16.62
N PHE A 530 9.85 23.67 16.54
CA PHE A 530 11.08 24.46 16.52
C PHE A 530 11.28 25.15 17.86
N SER A 531 12.44 24.96 18.47
CA SER A 531 12.84 25.74 19.64
C SER A 531 14.25 26.31 19.52
N ILE A 532 14.44 27.51 20.05
CA ILE A 532 15.75 28.04 20.44
C ILE A 532 15.80 28.02 21.96
N LYS A 533 16.86 27.44 22.53
CA LYS A 533 17.09 27.41 23.99
C LYS A 533 18.56 27.64 24.29
N GLY A 534 18.87 28.36 25.37
CA GLY A 534 20.26 28.58 25.74
C GLY A 534 20.47 29.54 26.90
N ASP A 535 21.69 30.05 27.03
CA ASP A 535 21.99 31.12 27.98
C ASP A 535 21.31 32.42 27.50
N ALA A 536 20.46 32.98 28.37
CA ALA A 536 19.65 34.14 28.04
C ALA A 536 20.47 35.39 27.68
N ASN A 537 21.69 35.54 28.21
CA ASN A 537 22.55 36.68 27.87
C ASN A 537 23.18 36.49 26.48
N ILE A 538 23.66 35.28 26.18
CA ILE A 538 24.24 34.94 24.88
C ILE A 538 23.19 35.07 23.77
N LEU A 539 22.01 34.49 23.96
CA LEU A 539 20.91 34.59 22.98
C LEU A 539 20.53 36.06 22.74
N LYS A 540 20.37 36.85 23.81
CA LYS A 540 20.00 38.26 23.72
C LYS A 540 21.03 39.10 22.96
N GLU A 541 22.32 38.85 23.15
CA GLU A 541 23.37 39.54 22.39
C GLU A 541 23.29 39.24 20.89
N LEU A 542 22.84 38.03 20.53
CA LEU A 542 22.61 37.60 19.15
C LEU A 542 21.21 37.97 18.63
N GLY A 543 20.45 38.81 19.34
CA GLY A 543 19.09 39.19 18.95
C GLY A 543 18.08 38.05 19.03
N LEU A 544 18.36 37.02 19.82
CA LEU A 544 17.52 35.84 20.01
C LEU A 544 16.97 35.79 21.43
N SER A 545 15.93 35.00 21.61
CA SER A 545 15.40 34.63 22.92
C SER A 545 15.01 33.15 22.90
N ASP A 546 14.79 32.59 24.08
CA ASP A 546 14.12 31.30 24.18
C ASP A 546 12.77 31.37 23.46
N VAL A 547 12.56 30.47 22.51
CA VAL A 547 11.33 30.37 21.73
C VAL A 547 10.95 28.91 21.60
N ASN A 548 9.65 28.64 21.62
CA ASN A 548 9.10 27.33 21.26
C ASN A 548 7.91 27.56 20.32
N ILE A 549 8.02 27.07 19.10
CA ILE A 549 7.01 27.12 18.05
C ILE A 549 6.57 25.68 17.81
N THR A 550 5.36 25.36 18.25
CA THR A 550 4.76 24.04 18.02
C THR A 550 4.33 23.91 16.58
N SER A 551 4.58 22.76 15.97
CA SER A 551 4.10 22.47 14.62
C SER A 551 2.57 22.49 14.59
N LYS A 552 2.01 23.08 13.53
CA LYS A 552 0.55 23.14 13.33
C LYS A 552 0.19 22.48 12.01
N PRO A 553 -0.55 21.35 12.03
CA PRO A 553 -0.99 20.72 10.80
C PRO A 553 -2.02 21.60 10.10
N ILE A 554 -1.80 21.85 8.81
CA ILE A 554 -2.77 22.31 7.83
C ILE A 554 -3.38 21.06 7.19
N GLU A 555 -4.63 20.75 7.51
CA GLU A 555 -5.38 19.70 6.81
C GLU A 555 -5.98 20.26 5.51
N GLY A 556 -5.28 20.06 4.40
CA GLY A 556 -5.86 20.22 3.07
C GLY A 556 -6.49 18.90 2.63
N LYS A 557 -7.83 18.81 2.62
CA LYS A 557 -8.53 17.66 2.03
C LYS A 557 -8.54 17.79 0.51
N GLY A 558 -7.64 17.05 -0.16
CA GLY A 558 -7.60 16.95 -1.63
C GLY A 558 -8.94 16.53 -2.23
N ILE A 559 -9.16 16.78 -3.53
CA ILE A 559 -10.48 16.56 -4.16
C ILE A 559 -11.01 15.13 -3.93
N PHE A 560 -10.15 14.13 -4.10
CA PHE A 560 -10.59 12.73 -4.00
C PHE A 560 -10.90 12.29 -2.58
N SER A 561 -10.36 12.97 -1.56
CA SER A 561 -10.71 12.66 -0.17
C SER A 561 -12.06 13.24 0.23
N LYS A 562 -12.39 14.45 -0.25
CA LYS A 562 -13.75 15.01 -0.13
C LYS A 562 -14.76 14.09 -0.81
N LEU A 563 -14.50 13.74 -2.07
CA LEU A 563 -15.34 12.85 -2.84
C LEU A 563 -15.49 11.49 -2.13
N LYS A 564 -14.40 10.88 -1.67
CA LYS A 564 -14.45 9.62 -0.89
C LYS A 564 -15.35 9.74 0.35
N ALA A 565 -15.29 10.86 1.07
CA ALA A 565 -16.14 11.10 2.23
C ALA A 565 -17.63 11.20 1.84
N THR A 566 -17.95 11.98 0.81
CA THR A 566 -19.32 12.10 0.27
C THR A 566 -19.87 10.76 -0.17
N LEU A 567 -19.09 9.95 -0.89
CA LEU A 567 -19.52 8.61 -1.29
C LEU A 567 -19.72 7.70 -0.07
N GLN A 568 -18.86 7.82 0.95
CA GLN A 568 -18.98 7.04 2.18
C GLN A 568 -20.25 7.39 2.98
N GLU A 569 -20.68 8.65 2.96
CA GLU A 569 -21.96 9.09 3.54
C GLU A 569 -23.16 8.54 2.77
N MET A 570 -23.03 8.28 1.47
CA MET A 570 -24.10 7.68 0.66
C MET A 570 -24.15 6.15 0.79
N THR A 571 -23.01 5.48 0.70
CA THR A 571 -22.90 4.00 0.64
C THR A 571 -22.74 3.33 2.00
N GLY A 572 -22.42 4.10 3.04
CA GLY A 572 -22.20 3.62 4.39
C GLY A 572 -23.41 2.89 4.99
N LYS A 573 -23.19 2.21 6.11
CA LYS A 573 -24.25 1.46 6.81
C LYS A 573 -25.47 2.32 7.13
N ASP A 574 -25.23 3.57 7.53
CA ASP A 574 -26.27 4.56 7.87
C ASP A 574 -26.53 5.60 6.76
N GLY A 575 -26.03 5.33 5.55
CA GLY A 575 -26.12 6.23 4.41
C GLY A 575 -27.52 6.37 3.83
N SER A 576 -27.69 7.34 2.93
CA SER A 576 -28.98 7.60 2.29
C SER A 576 -29.48 6.42 1.46
N ILE A 577 -28.58 5.74 0.74
CA ILE A 577 -28.94 4.63 -0.15
C ILE A 577 -29.34 3.37 0.63
N THR A 578 -28.70 3.12 1.77
CA THR A 578 -29.00 2.01 2.68
C THR A 578 -30.32 2.25 3.40
N LYS A 579 -30.59 3.47 3.85
CA LYS A 579 -31.88 3.82 4.47
C LYS A 579 -33.05 3.63 3.50
N TYR A 580 -32.88 3.98 2.22
CA TYR A 580 -33.92 3.77 1.24
C TYR A 580 -34.12 2.27 0.91
N ASP A 581 -33.04 1.49 0.81
CA ASP A 581 -33.10 0.02 0.66
C ASP A 581 -33.82 -0.65 1.85
N GLU A 582 -33.54 -0.22 3.08
CA GLU A 582 -34.24 -0.67 4.28
C GLU A 582 -35.73 -0.30 4.26
N SER A 583 -36.06 0.91 3.81
CA SER A 583 -37.46 1.34 3.65
C SER A 583 -38.21 0.44 2.67
N LEU A 584 -37.66 0.17 1.48
CA LEU A 584 -38.27 -0.74 0.50
C LEU A 584 -38.44 -2.15 1.06
N THR A 585 -37.41 -2.65 1.76
CA THR A 585 -37.43 -3.97 2.39
C THR A 585 -38.56 -4.08 3.42
N ASN A 586 -38.73 -3.05 4.24
CA ASN A 586 -39.78 -3.00 5.26
C ASN A 586 -41.18 -2.86 4.63
N ASP A 587 -41.31 -2.07 3.57
CA ASP A 587 -42.57 -1.95 2.82
C ASP A 587 -42.99 -3.29 2.21
N ILE A 588 -42.06 -4.03 1.59
CA ILE A 588 -42.35 -5.36 1.03
C ILE A 588 -42.82 -6.31 2.14
N LYS A 589 -42.18 -6.32 3.31
CA LYS A 589 -42.61 -7.14 4.46
C LYS A 589 -44.02 -6.77 4.93
N SER A 590 -44.31 -5.47 5.04
CA SER A 590 -45.64 -4.97 5.45
C SER A 590 -46.73 -5.30 4.42
N LEU A 591 -46.42 -5.17 3.12
CA LEU A 591 -47.33 -5.49 2.03
C LEU A 591 -47.64 -6.99 1.97
N ASN A 592 -46.64 -7.86 2.15
CA ASN A 592 -46.86 -9.31 2.23
C ASN A 592 -47.74 -9.67 3.43
N THR A 593 -47.45 -9.11 4.61
CA THR A 593 -48.28 -9.34 5.82
C THR A 593 -49.74 -8.91 5.59
N SER A 594 -49.94 -7.75 4.94
CA SER A 594 -51.28 -7.23 4.62
C SER A 594 -52.00 -8.07 3.55
N LYS A 595 -51.24 -8.59 2.57
CA LYS A 595 -51.73 -9.52 1.55
C LYS A 595 -52.17 -10.84 2.17
N ASP A 596 -51.35 -11.44 3.03
CA ASP A 596 -51.62 -12.73 3.67
C ASP A 596 -52.84 -12.65 4.61
N SER A 597 -52.94 -11.58 5.40
CA SER A 597 -54.12 -11.34 6.24
C SER A 597 -55.40 -11.16 5.42
N THR A 598 -55.33 -10.43 4.29
CA THR A 598 -56.47 -10.26 3.37
C THR A 598 -56.86 -11.59 2.71
N GLN A 599 -55.89 -12.39 2.29
CA GLN A 599 -56.11 -13.72 1.72
C GLN A 599 -56.80 -14.63 2.73
N ALA A 600 -56.33 -14.66 3.98
CA ALA A 600 -56.95 -15.46 5.05
C ALA A 600 -58.42 -15.05 5.30
N MET A 601 -58.74 -13.76 5.24
CA MET A 601 -60.13 -13.29 5.37
C MET A 601 -61.02 -13.76 4.20
N ILE A 602 -60.50 -13.73 2.98
CA ILE A 602 -61.21 -14.23 1.79
C ILE A 602 -61.46 -15.73 1.95
N ASP A 603 -60.42 -16.50 2.27
CA ASP A 603 -60.54 -17.96 2.43
C ASP A 603 -61.54 -18.33 3.53
N THR A 604 -61.47 -17.66 4.69
CA THR A 604 -62.44 -17.87 5.80
C THR A 604 -63.88 -17.71 5.33
N ARG A 605 -64.17 -16.68 4.52
CA ARG A 605 -65.52 -16.45 3.99
C ARG A 605 -65.96 -17.60 3.08
N TYR A 606 -65.10 -18.04 2.17
CA TYR A 606 -65.43 -19.11 1.24
C TYR A 606 -65.52 -20.49 1.92
N ASP A 607 -64.76 -20.72 2.98
CA ASP A 607 -64.88 -21.93 3.82
C ASP A 607 -66.25 -21.98 4.51
N THR A 608 -66.76 -20.83 5.00
CA THR A 608 -68.12 -20.78 5.55
C THR A 608 -69.19 -21.04 4.49
N MET A 609 -69.01 -20.55 3.25
CA MET A 609 -69.92 -20.81 2.14
C MET A 609 -69.91 -22.29 1.73
N ALA A 610 -68.74 -22.94 1.71
CA ALA A 610 -68.62 -24.37 1.44
C ALA A 610 -69.36 -25.21 2.50
N ASN A 611 -69.23 -24.85 3.79
CA ASN A 611 -69.98 -25.51 4.86
C ASN A 611 -71.50 -25.33 4.71
N GLN A 612 -71.96 -24.14 4.32
CA GLN A 612 -73.37 -23.90 4.02
C GLN A 612 -73.84 -24.73 2.83
N TRP A 613 -73.04 -24.83 1.76
CA TRP A 613 -73.35 -25.65 0.59
C TRP A 613 -73.56 -27.13 0.96
N LEU A 614 -72.65 -27.70 1.76
CA LEU A 614 -72.77 -29.08 2.29
C LEU A 614 -74.03 -29.26 3.15
N GLN A 615 -74.38 -28.26 3.95
CA GLN A 615 -75.60 -28.29 4.76
C GLN A 615 -76.86 -28.29 3.88
N TYR A 616 -76.90 -27.46 2.84
CA TYR A 616 -78.00 -27.47 1.86
C TYR A 616 -78.10 -28.80 1.12
N GLU A 617 -76.97 -29.39 0.72
CA GLU A 617 -76.93 -30.71 0.10
C GLU A 617 -77.54 -31.78 1.02
N SER A 618 -77.21 -31.75 2.31
CA SER A 618 -77.81 -32.65 3.31
C SER A 618 -79.33 -32.46 3.44
N ILE A 619 -79.82 -31.21 3.45
CA ILE A 619 -81.26 -30.90 3.52
C ILE A 619 -81.97 -31.37 2.25
N LEU A 620 -81.41 -31.09 1.07
CA LEU A 620 -81.95 -31.54 -0.22
C LEU A 620 -82.03 -33.06 -0.29
N ASN A 621 -81.02 -33.77 0.20
CA ASN A 621 -81.04 -35.23 0.25
C ASN A 621 -82.15 -35.75 1.18
N LYS A 622 -82.32 -35.16 2.37
CA LYS A 622 -83.44 -35.49 3.27
C LYS A 622 -84.79 -35.22 2.63
N LEU A 623 -84.95 -34.09 1.94
CA LEU A 623 -86.19 -33.72 1.26
C LEU A 623 -86.49 -34.66 0.09
N ASN A 624 -85.48 -35.02 -0.71
CA ASN A 624 -85.60 -36.03 -1.75
C ASN A 624 -85.98 -37.40 -1.17
N GLN A 625 -85.39 -37.79 -0.04
CA GLN A 625 -85.73 -39.03 0.64
C GLN A 625 -87.18 -39.02 1.15
N GLN A 626 -87.63 -37.92 1.75
CA GLN A 626 -89.03 -37.75 2.17
C GLN A 626 -89.98 -37.76 0.97
N LEU A 627 -89.64 -37.07 -0.12
CA LEU A 627 -90.42 -37.05 -1.34
C LEU A 627 -90.53 -38.46 -1.93
N ASN A 628 -89.41 -39.19 -2.05
CA ASN A 628 -89.40 -40.58 -2.49
C ASN A 628 -90.24 -41.47 -1.55
N THR A 629 -90.19 -41.22 -0.24
CA THR A 629 -91.02 -41.95 0.73
C THR A 629 -92.50 -41.67 0.50
N VAL A 630 -92.89 -40.41 0.32
CA VAL A 630 -94.27 -40.01 0.00
C VAL A 630 -94.71 -40.59 -1.34
N THR A 631 -93.88 -40.52 -2.38
CA THR A 631 -94.15 -41.12 -3.68
C THR A 631 -94.33 -42.63 -3.56
N ASN A 632 -93.47 -43.31 -2.79
CA ASN A 632 -93.60 -44.75 -2.54
C ASN A 632 -94.88 -45.08 -1.75
N MET A 633 -95.27 -44.25 -0.78
CA MET A 633 -96.56 -44.40 -0.07
C MET A 633 -97.74 -44.19 -1.00
N ILE A 634 -97.72 -43.17 -1.87
CA ILE A 634 -98.76 -42.90 -2.87
C ILE A 634 -98.87 -44.08 -3.84
N ASN A 635 -97.74 -44.60 -4.34
CA ASN A 635 -97.71 -45.75 -5.23
C ASN A 635 -98.21 -47.03 -4.54
N ALA A 636 -97.81 -47.27 -3.29
CA ALA A 636 -98.29 -48.39 -2.50
C ALA A 636 -99.80 -48.29 -2.20
N ALA A 637 -100.30 -47.10 -1.88
CA ALA A 637 -101.72 -46.84 -1.66
C ALA A 637 -102.55 -47.02 -2.93
N ASN A 638 -102.06 -46.56 -4.08
CA ASN A 638 -102.73 -46.75 -5.38
C ASN A 638 -102.73 -48.23 -5.81
N ASN A 639 -101.66 -48.99 -5.51
CA ASN A 639 -101.60 -50.43 -5.78
C ASN A 639 -102.46 -51.27 -4.82
N SER A 640 -102.95 -50.69 -3.72
CA SER A 640 -103.87 -51.37 -2.77
C SER A 640 -105.35 -51.17 -3.10
N ASN A 641 -105.65 -50.31 -4.10
CA ASN A 641 -107.01 -49.97 -4.56
C ASN A 641 -107.36 -50.55 -5.95
N ASN A 642 -106.52 -51.44 -6.49
CA ASN A 642 -106.79 -52.34 -7.61
C ASN A 642 -106.56 -53.78 -7.14
#